data_AF-A0A6G0UIK2-F1
#
_entry.id   AF-A0A6G0UIK2-F1
#
_cell.length_a   1.000
_cell.length_b   1.000
_cell.length_c   1.000
_cell.angle_alpha   90.00
_cell.angle_beta   90.00
_cell.angle_gamma   90.00
#
_symmetry.space_group_name_H-M   'P 1'
#
loop_
_entity.id
_entity.type
_entity.pdbx_description
1 polymer ?
#
loop_
_entity_poly.entity_id
_entity_poly.type
_entity_poly.pdbx_seq_one_letter_code
_entity_poly.pdbx_strand_id
1 'polypeptide(L)'
;MAILESEENDLAVLVIDGLIKSIEKSSDIIVEESFPKVDCRGGCLIPGLIDGHSHPVFAGDRVHEFAMKLAGATYMEVQAAGGGIHFTTQKTREASKETLLNDFKKIADEMLKSGTTTLEAKSGYGLDFETEIKMLEVIEILNENHPIEISGTFCGAHAVPKDSTEENQRNLIINKLLPTLKEFKKEGKLKSLENIDVFCEKNVFELDSSKEILLAGKEAGLSVNFHADELHPLGGAEMGASIGARGMSHLEEISPKGIEDMSQSKSAAVLLPSTAYMLRLNPPPARKMIESGVIVALGSDFNPNAYCLSMPTIMHLACVLFHMSMNEALIAATLNAAYSLNRGQTHGAISVDKELDQIEEEKEKMSSPGPDVFTVEFLRKQLEELQMLSVPGQMKRTDWNQVQNNAGGYVYEVSDEIRIRRFLILGTAGGTYYVTEKELTFQNVSSMVDIIKRGKGARLLKEVVEISTAGRAPKQDPTLMCLALCAKASVFSLPDIFDGEFTDKKLYGEYIAKLQDAAYKNLSTVCRIPTHLFDFVKYCEIICQENKKSTGWGRAMRRAISNWYTEKNLNTLAMHITKYQQRNGWSHRDLLRLSHAKPKLEKKEDSLLMDHVFYYAVHGNLELAKNEANYEPAMKRKRGYEFDSESAKNISDQKVINFLQGFSQLKTLNKEEEIDEACKLIQEHGFVREHLSSEMLNFAPIWKELLKDMPMTALLRNLSKLSSLDIISGEDPTNAEWVEKVVEKFNDESAIKKARLHPLTILVGSSTYNRGKGLKGKLEWKVNPEISTALNSAFYKAFRNVEPTNKRFCLAFDVSGSMTQSISGSSISCRTASAALGLITLKTEPVVECMAFQDKFVHLKINKDMTLEQIEQTMDGLSFGSTNCAAPMEWALKNKKKFDVFIVYTDNETYYGDVHPNQALKNYRKGMDLPNTKLIVMGMSANEFTIADPTDKNMLDIVGFDTAVPELIRSFVLDEI
;
A
#
# COMPACT_ATOMS: atom_id res chain seq x y z
N MET A 1 9.31 16.75 24.03
CA MET A 1 9.69 16.26 25.37
C MET A 1 10.12 14.81 25.24
N ALA A 2 11.09 14.38 26.03
CA ALA A 2 11.63 13.02 25.98
C ALA A 2 10.69 12.06 26.74
N ILE A 3 10.27 10.97 26.09
CA ILE A 3 9.84 9.77 26.79
C ILE A 3 11.13 9.18 27.36
N LEU A 4 11.20 9.05 28.69
CA LEU A 4 12.30 8.34 29.33
C LEU A 4 12.10 6.84 29.06
N GLU A 5 12.62 6.37 27.93
CA GLU A 5 12.87 4.95 27.74
C GLU A 5 14.10 4.59 28.58
N SER A 6 13.85 4.11 29.79
CA SER A 6 14.91 3.48 30.58
C SER A 6 15.10 2.05 30.08
N GLU A 7 16.31 1.73 29.61
CA GLU A 7 16.75 0.35 29.41
C GLU A 7 17.02 -0.37 30.75
N GLU A 8 16.99 0.35 31.86
CA GLU A 8 17.24 -0.17 33.19
C GLU A 8 15.94 -0.73 33.79
N ASN A 9 15.86 -2.06 33.91
CA ASN A 9 14.74 -2.82 34.48
C ASN A 9 14.58 -2.64 36.02
N ASP A 10 15.30 -1.70 36.63
CA ASP A 10 15.39 -1.53 38.09
C ASP A 10 14.88 -0.17 38.58
N LEU A 11 14.26 0.67 37.74
CA LEU A 11 13.66 1.93 38.19
C LEU A 11 12.44 1.71 39.10
N ALA A 12 12.32 2.56 40.11
CA ALA A 12 11.20 2.61 41.05
C ALA A 12 10.72 4.06 41.23
N VAL A 13 9.42 4.21 41.47
CA VAL A 13 8.75 5.50 41.69
C VAL A 13 8.24 5.54 43.13
N LEU A 14 8.75 6.49 43.93
CA LEU A 14 8.25 6.71 45.28
C LEU A 14 7.08 7.69 45.25
N VAL A 15 5.95 7.28 45.81
CA VAL A 15 4.75 8.12 45.91
C VAL A 15 4.41 8.37 47.37
N ILE A 16 4.23 9.64 47.73
CA ILE A 16 3.82 10.07 49.07
C ILE A 16 2.64 11.02 48.89
N ASP A 17 1.52 10.71 49.56
CA ASP A 17 0.28 11.50 49.48
C ASP A 17 -0.19 11.75 48.03
N GLY A 18 -0.11 10.72 47.18
CA GLY A 18 -0.49 10.79 45.76
C GLY A 18 0.55 11.43 44.84
N LEU A 19 1.61 12.06 45.38
CA LEU A 19 2.63 12.77 44.61
C LEU A 19 3.90 11.94 44.44
N ILE A 20 4.45 11.96 43.23
CA ILE A 20 5.75 11.37 42.91
C ILE A 20 6.86 12.19 43.59
N LYS A 21 7.62 11.57 44.49
CA LYS A 21 8.72 12.21 45.23
C LYS A 21 10.10 11.89 44.66
N SER A 22 10.28 10.71 44.08
CA SER A 22 11.51 10.35 43.40
C SER A 22 11.27 9.30 42.31
N ILE A 23 12.15 9.31 41.30
CA ILE A 23 12.20 8.34 40.21
C ILE A 23 13.68 7.93 40.09
N GLU A 24 14.03 6.79 40.67
CA GLU A 24 15.42 6.36 40.86
C GLU A 24 15.51 4.83 40.79
N LYS A 25 16.72 4.27 40.82
CA LYS A 25 16.86 2.81 40.93
C LYS A 25 16.30 2.32 42.24
N SER A 26 15.69 1.14 42.22
CA SER A 26 15.09 0.50 43.39
C SER A 26 16.10 0.30 44.53
N SER A 27 17.40 0.16 44.21
CA SER A 27 18.49 0.09 45.20
C SER A 27 18.80 1.42 45.89
N ASP A 28 18.47 2.54 45.24
CA ASP A 28 18.90 3.88 45.62
C ASP A 28 17.80 4.64 46.39
N ILE A 29 16.56 4.13 46.35
CA ILE A 29 15.45 4.65 47.18
C ILE A 29 15.69 4.28 48.66
N ILE A 30 16.12 5.27 49.43
CA ILE A 30 16.27 5.19 50.89
C ILE A 30 15.03 5.81 51.53
N VAL A 31 14.20 4.98 52.17
CA VAL A 31 13.03 5.41 52.94
C VAL A 31 13.16 4.96 54.39
N GLU A 32 12.86 5.86 55.35
CA GLU A 32 12.98 5.60 56.79
C GLU A 32 11.85 4.68 57.32
N GLU A 33 10.74 4.56 56.58
CA GLU A 33 9.56 3.76 56.93
C GLU A 33 9.27 2.66 55.87
N SER A 34 8.53 1.62 56.28
CA SER A 34 8.10 0.51 55.42
C SER A 34 6.92 0.93 54.53
N PHE A 35 7.19 1.27 53.27
CA PHE A 35 6.14 1.51 52.26
C PHE A 35 5.68 0.20 51.58
N PRO A 36 4.39 0.08 51.20
CA PRO A 36 3.92 -0.96 50.30
C PRO A 36 4.67 -0.90 48.96
N LYS A 37 5.20 -2.03 48.49
CA LYS A 37 5.89 -2.13 47.19
C LYS A 37 4.98 -2.75 46.15
N VAL A 38 4.85 -2.09 45.00
CA VAL A 38 4.10 -2.60 43.84
C VAL A 38 5.10 -2.98 42.74
N ASP A 39 5.20 -4.28 42.43
CA ASP A 39 6.04 -4.78 41.33
C ASP A 39 5.24 -4.76 40.02
N CYS A 40 5.72 -3.97 39.05
CA CYS A 40 5.15 -3.85 37.71
C CYS A 40 5.29 -5.13 36.86
N ARG A 41 6.05 -6.15 37.30
CA ARG A 41 6.17 -7.50 36.71
C ARG A 41 6.40 -7.53 35.19
N GLY A 42 7.21 -6.59 34.69
CA GLY A 42 7.55 -6.45 33.27
C GLY A 42 6.54 -5.65 32.43
N GLY A 43 5.52 -5.06 33.05
CA GLY A 43 4.62 -4.08 32.44
C GLY A 43 5.24 -2.68 32.35
N CYS A 44 4.57 -1.77 31.63
CA CYS A 44 4.98 -0.36 31.51
C CYS A 44 4.17 0.52 32.46
N LEU A 45 4.84 1.40 33.19
CA LEU A 45 4.20 2.47 33.94
C LEU A 45 4.04 3.68 33.00
N ILE A 46 2.80 4.10 32.76
CA ILE A 46 2.47 5.28 31.96
C ILE A 46 1.65 6.27 32.81
N PRO A 47 1.65 7.58 32.47
CA PRO A 47 0.69 8.50 33.07
C PRO A 47 -0.75 8.03 32.81
N GLY A 48 -1.66 8.34 33.74
CA GLY A 48 -3.09 8.13 33.51
C GLY A 48 -3.55 8.82 32.22
N LEU A 49 -4.45 8.17 31.48
CA LEU A 49 -4.96 8.72 30.23
C LEU A 49 -5.99 9.79 30.53
N ILE A 50 -5.95 10.87 29.74
CA ILE A 50 -6.83 12.02 29.92
C ILE A 50 -7.69 12.16 28.68
N ASP A 51 -9.00 12.06 28.86
CA ASP A 51 -9.96 12.33 27.80
C ASP A 51 -10.23 13.83 27.71
N GLY A 52 -9.59 14.48 26.73
CA GLY A 52 -9.67 15.92 26.56
C GLY A 52 -11.02 16.44 26.05
N HIS A 53 -11.96 15.56 25.66
CA HIS A 53 -13.27 15.98 25.16
C HIS A 53 -14.31 14.85 25.22
N SER A 54 -15.32 14.99 26.08
CA SER A 54 -16.48 14.09 26.09
C SER A 54 -17.80 14.79 26.48
N HIS A 55 -18.94 14.16 26.16
CA HIS A 55 -20.30 14.58 26.51
C HIS A 55 -21.04 13.43 27.23
N PRO A 56 -20.63 13.07 28.46
CA PRO A 56 -20.99 11.77 29.03
C PRO A 56 -22.36 11.74 29.72
N VAL A 57 -23.00 12.90 29.94
CA VAL A 57 -24.31 13.00 30.58
C VAL A 57 -25.40 13.12 29.51
N PHE A 58 -26.16 12.06 29.29
CA PHE A 58 -27.34 12.06 28.42
C PHE A 58 -28.25 10.88 28.76
N ALA A 59 -29.45 10.87 28.18
CA ALA A 59 -30.35 9.71 28.24
C ALA A 59 -30.84 9.30 26.84
N GLY A 60 -31.17 8.01 26.70
CA GLY A 60 -31.57 7.38 25.44
C GLY A 60 -30.39 6.88 24.60
N ASP A 61 -30.69 6.23 23.48
CA ASP A 61 -29.70 5.74 22.52
C ASP A 61 -30.02 6.22 21.11
N ARG A 62 -28.98 6.38 20.28
CA ARG A 62 -29.10 6.73 18.85
C ARG A 62 -28.72 5.55 17.94
N VAL A 63 -28.84 4.31 18.42
CA VAL A 63 -28.45 3.10 17.65
C VAL A 63 -29.25 2.99 16.36
N HIS A 64 -30.52 3.38 16.39
CA HIS A 64 -31.38 3.43 15.21
C HIS A 64 -30.84 4.36 14.11
N GLU A 65 -30.23 5.48 14.47
CA GLU A 65 -29.61 6.40 13.50
C GLU A 65 -28.33 5.83 12.91
N PHE A 66 -27.53 5.12 13.71
CA PHE A 66 -26.34 4.42 13.23
C PHE A 66 -26.72 3.35 12.19
N ALA A 67 -27.77 2.58 12.44
CA ALA A 67 -28.31 1.62 11.46
C ALA A 67 -28.78 2.30 10.16
N MET A 68 -29.43 3.47 10.25
CA MET A 68 -29.83 4.25 9.07
C MET A 68 -28.63 4.78 8.28
N LYS A 69 -27.60 5.29 8.95
CA LYS A 69 -26.36 5.75 8.31
C LYS A 69 -25.62 4.60 7.61
N LEU A 70 -25.56 3.41 8.23
CA LEU A 70 -25.01 2.21 7.59
C LEU A 70 -25.81 1.79 6.35
N ALA A 71 -27.13 2.01 6.35
CA ALA A 71 -28.00 1.79 5.20
C ALA A 71 -27.92 2.90 4.13
N GLY A 72 -27.08 3.92 4.33
CA GLY A 72 -26.82 4.99 3.38
C GLY A 72 -27.72 6.23 3.53
N ALA A 73 -28.47 6.37 4.62
CA ALA A 73 -29.28 7.56 4.88
C ALA A 73 -28.42 8.80 5.08
N THR A 74 -28.80 9.91 4.45
CA THR A 74 -28.20 11.23 4.60
C THR A 74 -28.54 11.84 5.96
N TYR A 75 -27.75 12.82 6.41
CA TYR A 75 -28.00 13.55 7.66
C TYR A 75 -29.42 14.14 7.72
N MET A 76 -29.89 14.70 6.61
CA MET A 76 -31.24 15.27 6.50
C MET A 76 -32.35 14.20 6.62
N GLU A 77 -32.13 13.00 6.10
CA GLU A 77 -33.09 11.87 6.22
C GLU A 77 -33.14 11.32 7.64
N VAL A 78 -32.01 11.25 8.33
CA VAL A 78 -31.93 10.88 9.75
C VAL A 78 -32.65 11.90 10.63
N GLN A 79 -32.46 13.20 10.35
CA GLN A 79 -33.14 14.27 11.06
C GLN A 79 -34.66 14.30 10.77
N ALA A 80 -35.07 14.03 9.52
CA ALA A 80 -36.47 13.92 9.13
C ALA A 80 -37.18 12.71 9.76
N ALA A 81 -36.45 11.63 10.03
CA ALA A 81 -36.94 10.45 10.74
C ALA A 81 -37.05 10.65 12.27
N GLY A 82 -36.79 11.86 12.77
CA GLY A 82 -36.90 12.19 14.20
C GLY A 82 -35.63 11.95 15.01
N GLY A 83 -34.50 11.65 14.37
CA GLY A 83 -33.18 11.58 15.01
C GLY A 83 -32.52 12.94 15.23
N GLY A 84 -31.24 12.94 15.58
CA GLY A 84 -30.44 14.14 15.80
C GLY A 84 -30.27 14.52 17.28
N ILE A 85 -29.55 15.62 17.53
CA ILE A 85 -29.33 16.14 18.89
C ILE A 85 -30.64 16.34 19.66
N HIS A 86 -31.71 16.81 19.00
CA HIS A 86 -33.00 17.06 19.65
C HIS A 86 -33.69 15.81 20.19
N PHE A 87 -33.44 14.63 19.62
CA PHE A 87 -33.94 13.37 20.18
C PHE A 87 -33.31 13.09 21.54
N THR A 88 -31.98 13.22 21.62
CA THR A 88 -31.21 13.07 22.86
C THR A 88 -31.61 14.13 23.87
N THR A 89 -31.82 15.38 23.42
CA THR A 89 -32.25 16.47 24.30
C THR A 89 -33.60 16.19 24.94
N GLN A 90 -34.59 15.72 24.16
CA GLN A 90 -35.89 15.35 24.69
C GLN A 90 -35.76 14.26 25.76
N LYS A 91 -35.00 13.20 25.48
CA LYS A 91 -34.80 12.09 26.43
C LYS A 91 -34.08 12.52 27.70
N THR A 92 -33.08 13.40 27.58
CA THR A 92 -32.32 13.94 28.70
C THR A 92 -33.16 14.86 29.59
N ARG A 93 -34.09 15.62 28.99
CA ARG A 93 -35.10 16.42 29.73
C ARG A 93 -36.06 15.52 30.52
N GLU A 94 -36.56 14.46 29.89
CA GLU A 94 -37.47 13.46 30.50
C GLU A 94 -36.81 12.67 31.64
N ALA A 95 -35.49 12.42 31.56
CA ALA A 95 -34.76 11.63 32.55
C ALA A 95 -34.63 12.35 33.91
N SER A 96 -34.70 11.57 35.00
CA SER A 96 -34.44 12.09 36.34
C SER A 96 -32.93 12.32 36.54
N LYS A 97 -32.58 13.16 37.52
CA LYS A 97 -31.18 13.39 37.91
C LYS A 97 -30.49 12.08 38.34
N GLU A 98 -31.21 11.24 39.07
CA GLU A 98 -30.71 9.95 39.56
C GLU A 98 -30.42 8.97 38.41
N THR A 99 -31.27 8.93 37.38
CA THR A 99 -31.01 8.11 36.18
C THR A 99 -29.74 8.57 35.47
N LEU A 100 -29.61 9.88 35.23
CA LEU A 100 -28.43 10.45 34.56
C LEU A 100 -27.14 10.17 35.36
N LEU A 101 -27.19 10.29 36.69
CA LEU A 101 -26.05 9.99 37.55
C LEU A 101 -25.66 8.50 37.51
N ASN A 102 -26.64 7.60 37.61
CA ASN A 102 -26.38 6.16 37.58
C ASN A 102 -25.80 5.70 36.24
N ASP A 103 -26.25 6.29 35.13
CA ASP A 103 -25.72 5.96 33.81
C ASP A 103 -24.32 6.56 33.60
N PHE A 104 -24.10 7.80 34.01
CA PHE A 104 -22.76 8.40 33.95
C PHE A 104 -21.75 7.64 34.82
N LYS A 105 -22.16 7.18 36.01
CA LYS A 105 -21.31 6.34 36.87
C LYS A 105 -20.82 5.08 36.15
N LYS A 106 -21.71 4.32 35.50
CA LYS A 106 -21.33 3.13 34.73
C LYS A 106 -20.34 3.45 33.62
N ILE A 107 -20.54 4.59 32.94
CA ILE A 107 -19.65 5.05 31.87
C ILE A 107 -18.27 5.38 32.45
N ALA A 108 -18.22 6.09 33.59
CA ALA A 108 -16.98 6.43 34.27
C ALA A 108 -16.23 5.18 34.79
N ASP A 109 -16.95 4.17 35.30
CA ASP A 109 -16.35 2.89 35.70
C ASP A 109 -15.67 2.21 34.48
N GLU A 110 -16.31 2.20 33.31
CA GLU A 110 -15.74 1.62 32.08
C GLU A 110 -14.57 2.45 31.51
N MET A 111 -14.67 3.78 31.56
CA MET A 111 -13.56 4.67 31.19
C MET A 111 -12.34 4.41 32.08
N LEU A 112 -12.55 4.29 33.39
CA LEU A 112 -11.49 4.00 34.36
C LEU A 112 -10.84 2.64 34.08
N LYS A 113 -11.62 1.58 33.82
CA LYS A 113 -11.10 0.26 33.42
C LYS A 113 -10.28 0.31 32.13
N SER A 114 -10.55 1.26 31.24
CA SER A 114 -9.78 1.48 30.01
C SER A 114 -8.53 2.35 30.20
N GLY A 115 -8.28 2.83 31.42
CA GLY A 115 -7.10 3.62 31.77
C GLY A 115 -7.31 5.13 31.82
N THR A 116 -8.54 5.62 31.62
CA THR A 116 -8.86 7.05 31.70
C THR A 116 -9.02 7.46 33.17
N THR A 117 -8.18 8.39 33.62
CA THR A 117 -8.12 8.86 35.02
C THR A 117 -8.65 10.28 35.19
N THR A 118 -8.65 11.05 34.10
CA THR A 118 -9.23 12.40 34.04
C THR A 118 -10.05 12.56 32.76
N LEU A 119 -11.20 13.23 32.83
CA LEU A 119 -11.97 13.59 31.63
C LEU A 119 -12.52 15.01 31.68
N GLU A 120 -12.70 15.59 30.50
CA GLU A 120 -13.63 16.70 30.32
C GLU A 120 -15.06 16.18 30.18
N ALA A 121 -15.95 16.58 31.08
CA ALA A 121 -17.37 16.24 31.01
C ALA A 121 -18.22 17.46 30.65
N LYS A 122 -18.84 17.44 29.47
CA LYS A 122 -19.69 18.53 28.99
C LYS A 122 -21.17 18.33 29.32
N SER A 123 -21.84 19.44 29.62
CA SER A 123 -23.31 19.54 29.51
C SER A 123 -23.73 19.73 28.04
N GLY A 124 -24.95 20.20 27.75
CA GLY A 124 -25.34 20.58 26.38
C GLY A 124 -26.39 19.70 25.71
N TYR A 125 -26.79 18.59 26.33
CA TYR A 125 -28.01 17.87 25.94
C TYR A 125 -29.27 18.37 26.68
N GLY A 126 -29.19 19.46 27.45
CA GLY A 126 -30.35 20.07 28.10
C GLY A 126 -30.98 21.18 27.26
N LEU A 127 -30.16 22.13 26.79
CA LEU A 127 -30.51 23.32 26.02
C LEU A 127 -31.58 24.23 26.66
N ASP A 128 -31.99 23.96 27.89
CA ASP A 128 -32.88 24.78 28.71
C ASP A 128 -32.30 24.96 30.10
N PHE A 129 -32.85 25.92 30.86
CA PHE A 129 -32.29 26.29 32.14
C PHE A 129 -32.26 25.13 33.16
N GLU A 130 -33.41 24.47 33.36
CA GLU A 130 -33.56 23.44 34.40
C GLU A 130 -32.69 22.22 34.12
N THR A 131 -32.61 21.80 32.85
CA THR A 131 -31.91 20.59 32.45
C THR A 131 -30.41 20.79 32.40
N GLU A 132 -29.92 21.95 31.94
CA GLU A 132 -28.48 22.25 31.99
C GLU A 132 -27.95 22.28 33.43
N ILE A 133 -28.69 22.92 34.36
CA ILE A 133 -28.35 22.89 35.78
C ILE A 133 -28.36 21.46 36.33
N LYS A 134 -29.40 20.67 36.02
CA LYS A 134 -29.48 19.26 36.41
C LYS A 134 -28.29 18.43 35.94
N MET A 135 -27.80 18.65 34.72
CA MET A 135 -26.64 17.94 34.17
C MET A 135 -25.34 18.34 34.87
N LEU A 136 -25.14 19.64 35.12
CA LEU A 136 -23.96 20.12 35.84
C LEU A 136 -23.93 19.63 37.30
N GLU A 137 -25.08 19.53 37.96
CA GLU A 137 -25.18 18.90 39.28
C GLU A 137 -24.83 17.41 39.24
N VAL A 138 -25.22 16.67 38.17
CA VAL A 138 -24.82 15.26 38.00
C VAL A 138 -23.31 15.13 37.86
N ILE A 139 -22.68 16.03 37.08
CA ILE A 139 -21.22 16.06 36.91
C ILE A 139 -20.54 16.32 38.26
N GLU A 140 -21.03 17.30 39.03
CA GLU A 140 -20.49 17.60 40.36
C GLU A 140 -20.62 16.42 41.31
N ILE A 141 -21.81 15.79 41.38
CA ILE A 141 -22.05 14.66 42.27
C ILE A 141 -21.13 13.49 41.90
N LEU A 142 -20.91 13.20 40.62
CA LEU A 142 -19.99 12.14 40.24
C LEU A 142 -18.55 12.50 40.62
N ASN A 143 -18.11 13.72 40.36
CA ASN A 143 -16.76 14.19 40.70
C ASN A 143 -16.47 14.09 42.22
N GLU A 144 -17.47 14.31 43.08
CA GLU A 144 -17.32 14.18 44.53
C GLU A 144 -17.33 12.71 45.03
N ASN A 145 -17.84 11.76 44.23
CA ASN A 145 -18.13 10.38 44.68
C ASN A 145 -17.48 9.28 43.83
N HIS A 146 -16.63 9.62 42.86
CA HIS A 146 -15.96 8.69 41.96
C HIS A 146 -14.45 8.98 41.89
N PRO A 147 -13.57 7.98 41.68
CA PRO A 147 -12.12 8.20 41.61
C PRO A 147 -11.63 9.01 40.40
N ILE A 148 -12.42 9.08 39.33
CA ILE A 148 -12.05 9.82 38.11
C ILE A 148 -12.11 11.32 38.37
N GLU A 149 -11.06 12.08 38.00
CA GLU A 149 -11.12 13.54 38.06
C GLU A 149 -11.92 14.09 36.88
N ILE A 150 -12.81 15.06 37.14
CA ILE A 150 -13.65 15.66 36.11
C ILE A 150 -13.39 17.16 36.00
N SER A 151 -13.01 17.61 34.80
CA SER A 151 -13.09 19.02 34.40
C SER A 151 -14.45 19.25 33.73
N GLY A 152 -15.37 19.85 34.47
CA GLY A 152 -16.72 20.13 34.03
C GLY A 152 -16.78 21.33 33.08
N THR A 153 -17.54 21.18 31.99
CA THR A 153 -17.67 22.19 30.94
C THR A 153 -19.14 22.49 30.64
N PHE A 154 -19.53 23.76 30.74
CA PHE A 154 -20.89 24.18 30.40
C PHE A 154 -21.01 24.40 28.88
N CYS A 155 -21.84 23.60 28.21
CA CYS A 155 -22.09 23.67 26.77
C CYS A 155 -23.57 23.99 26.46
N GLY A 156 -24.12 25.02 27.10
CA GLY A 156 -25.52 25.44 26.86
C GLY A 156 -25.81 25.90 25.42
N ALA A 157 -24.76 26.16 24.64
CA ALA A 157 -24.79 26.52 23.21
C ALA A 157 -24.38 25.35 22.30
N HIS A 158 -24.79 24.11 22.62
CA HIS A 158 -24.52 22.94 21.78
C HIS A 158 -25.44 22.89 20.54
N ALA A 159 -26.68 23.34 20.68
CA ALA A 159 -27.62 23.55 19.57
C ALA A 159 -28.72 24.55 19.93
N VAL A 160 -29.44 25.05 18.94
CA VAL A 160 -30.62 25.92 19.14
C VAL A 160 -31.88 25.04 19.29
N PRO A 161 -32.64 25.12 20.39
CA PRO A 161 -33.91 24.41 20.54
C PRO A 161 -34.89 24.67 19.38
N LYS A 162 -35.70 23.68 19.00
CA LYS A 162 -36.66 23.78 17.87
C LYS A 162 -37.67 24.93 18.01
N ASP A 163 -37.94 25.34 19.24
CA ASP A 163 -38.88 26.40 19.63
C ASP A 163 -38.19 27.74 19.94
N SER A 164 -36.90 27.87 19.62
CA SER A 164 -36.08 29.06 19.90
C SER A 164 -35.34 29.55 18.65
N THR A 165 -34.66 30.67 18.79
CA THR A 165 -33.74 31.23 17.78
C THR A 165 -32.34 31.34 18.38
N GLU A 166 -31.32 31.46 17.54
CA GLU A 166 -29.93 31.69 18.00
C GLU A 166 -29.84 32.89 18.94
N GLU A 167 -30.50 34.01 18.61
CA GLU A 167 -30.55 35.20 19.46
C GLU A 167 -31.24 34.93 20.81
N ASN A 168 -32.38 34.25 20.82
CA ASN A 168 -33.09 33.94 22.07
C ASN A 168 -32.28 33.00 22.95
N GLN A 169 -31.62 32.00 22.35
CA GLN A 169 -30.78 31.06 23.08
C GLN A 169 -29.51 31.75 23.62
N ARG A 170 -28.85 32.59 22.81
CA ARG A 170 -27.73 33.45 23.24
C ARG A 170 -28.14 34.32 24.43
N ASN A 171 -29.29 34.97 24.36
CA ASN A 171 -29.82 35.81 25.44
C ASN A 171 -30.13 35.00 26.70
N LEU A 172 -30.69 33.79 26.59
CA LEU A 172 -30.90 32.90 27.73
C LEU A 172 -29.58 32.53 28.41
N ILE A 173 -28.56 32.21 27.60
CA ILE A 173 -27.24 31.82 28.09
C ILE A 173 -26.58 33.00 28.83
N ILE A 174 -26.48 34.15 28.17
CA ILE A 174 -25.76 35.32 28.68
C ILE A 174 -26.50 35.96 29.86
N ASN A 175 -27.82 36.12 29.78
CA ASN A 175 -28.56 36.92 30.76
C ASN A 175 -29.13 36.10 31.92
N LYS A 176 -29.16 34.76 31.83
CA LYS A 176 -29.73 33.90 32.87
C LYS A 176 -28.79 32.78 33.32
N LEU A 177 -28.34 31.91 32.40
CA LEU A 177 -27.53 30.74 32.78
C LEU A 177 -26.17 31.14 33.35
N LEU A 178 -25.38 31.95 32.62
CA LEU A 178 -24.04 32.34 33.07
C LEU A 178 -24.04 33.11 34.41
N PRO A 179 -24.94 34.08 34.65
CA PRO A 179 -25.07 34.71 35.97
C PRO A 179 -25.39 33.70 37.09
N THR A 180 -26.29 32.74 36.84
CA THR A 180 -26.63 31.70 37.81
C THR A 180 -25.44 30.79 38.11
N LEU A 181 -24.72 30.35 37.09
CA LEU A 181 -23.53 29.50 37.24
C LEU A 181 -22.43 30.23 38.02
N LYS A 182 -22.27 31.53 37.79
CA LYS A 182 -21.34 32.37 38.56
C LYS A 182 -21.70 32.40 40.05
N GLU A 183 -22.98 32.51 40.38
CA GLU A 183 -23.46 32.44 41.77
C GLU A 183 -23.22 31.06 42.39
N PHE A 184 -23.56 29.98 41.67
CA PHE A 184 -23.35 28.60 42.16
C PHE A 184 -21.88 28.26 42.38
N LYS A 185 -20.98 28.72 41.51
CA LYS A 185 -19.53 28.60 41.71
C LYS A 185 -19.08 29.36 42.96
N LYS A 186 -19.59 30.58 43.19
CA LYS A 186 -19.27 31.38 44.38
C LYS A 186 -19.77 30.72 45.67
N GLU A 187 -20.91 30.02 45.62
CA GLU A 187 -21.47 29.25 46.73
C GLU A 187 -20.78 27.88 46.93
N GLY A 188 -19.87 27.49 46.03
CA GLY A 188 -19.18 26.20 46.08
C GLY A 188 -20.05 24.99 45.69
N LYS A 189 -21.15 25.21 44.95
CA LYS A 189 -22.09 24.16 44.52
C LYS A 189 -21.65 23.41 43.25
N LEU A 190 -20.79 24.01 42.44
CA LEU A 190 -20.31 23.47 41.16
C LEU A 190 -18.79 23.70 41.08
N LYS A 191 -18.01 23.00 41.90
CA LYS A 191 -16.54 23.17 41.98
C LYS A 191 -15.84 22.61 40.75
N SER A 192 -16.37 21.52 40.19
CA SER A 192 -15.88 20.88 38.97
C SER A 192 -16.14 21.70 37.71
N LEU A 193 -17.04 22.70 37.75
CA LEU A 193 -17.34 23.55 36.58
C LEU A 193 -16.23 24.57 36.32
N GLU A 194 -15.47 24.37 35.25
CA GLU A 194 -14.27 25.13 34.95
C GLU A 194 -14.30 25.82 33.58
N ASN A 195 -14.95 25.19 32.61
CA ASN A 195 -14.91 25.67 31.23
C ASN A 195 -16.29 26.01 30.68
N ILE A 196 -16.29 26.78 29.59
CA ILE A 196 -17.44 27.08 28.75
C ILE A 196 -17.14 26.63 27.32
N ASP A 197 -18.18 26.09 26.68
CA ASP A 197 -18.16 25.59 25.32
C ASP A 197 -19.36 26.14 24.51
N VAL A 198 -19.12 26.34 23.23
CA VAL A 198 -20.10 26.68 22.19
C VAL A 198 -19.83 25.79 20.98
N PHE A 199 -20.89 25.23 20.39
CA PHE A 199 -20.79 24.61 19.08
C PHE A 199 -20.77 25.68 17.98
N CYS A 200 -19.58 26.23 17.70
CA CYS A 200 -19.38 27.31 16.73
C CYS A 200 -19.43 26.76 15.29
N GLU A 201 -20.63 26.67 14.75
CA GLU A 201 -20.90 26.02 13.47
C GLU A 201 -22.02 26.74 12.71
N LYS A 202 -21.97 26.65 11.38
CA LYS A 202 -22.89 27.31 10.45
C LYS A 202 -24.30 26.78 10.68
N ASN A 203 -25.25 27.71 10.82
CA ASN A 203 -26.65 27.42 11.16
C ASN A 203 -26.86 26.81 12.57
N VAL A 204 -25.87 26.90 13.46
CA VAL A 204 -26.03 26.53 14.88
C VAL A 204 -25.76 27.75 15.77
N PHE A 205 -24.49 28.11 15.96
CA PHE A 205 -24.08 29.39 16.55
C PHE A 205 -22.97 29.94 15.68
N GLU A 206 -23.23 31.05 15.00
CA GLU A 206 -22.22 31.69 14.14
C GLU A 206 -21.16 32.42 14.98
N LEU A 207 -20.11 32.92 14.32
CA LEU A 207 -18.93 33.48 14.98
C LEU A 207 -19.25 34.59 15.99
N ASP A 208 -20.12 35.53 15.63
CA ASP A 208 -20.44 36.69 16.48
C ASP A 208 -21.15 36.25 17.77
N SER A 209 -22.18 35.40 17.66
CA SER A 209 -22.87 34.83 18.82
C SER A 209 -21.94 33.99 19.68
N SER A 210 -21.11 33.16 19.05
CA SER A 210 -20.14 32.31 19.74
C SER A 210 -19.16 33.16 20.55
N LYS A 211 -18.61 34.23 19.93
CA LYS A 211 -17.71 35.15 20.59
C LYS A 211 -18.36 35.87 21.78
N GLU A 212 -19.59 36.35 21.64
CA GLU A 212 -20.33 36.98 22.74
C GLU A 212 -20.53 36.05 23.93
N ILE A 213 -20.96 34.80 23.67
CA ILE A 213 -21.19 33.79 24.72
C ILE A 213 -19.88 33.44 25.43
N LEU A 214 -18.82 33.17 24.67
CA LEU A 214 -17.52 32.80 25.23
C LEU A 214 -16.91 33.93 26.06
N LEU A 215 -17.02 35.19 25.63
CA LEU A 215 -16.57 36.35 26.40
C LEU A 215 -17.38 36.51 27.70
N ALA A 216 -18.70 36.38 27.65
CA ALA A 216 -19.55 36.39 28.84
C ALA A 216 -19.19 35.25 29.80
N GLY A 217 -18.84 34.07 29.29
CA GLY A 217 -18.33 32.94 30.07
C GLY A 217 -17.02 33.27 30.78
N LYS A 218 -16.07 33.95 30.11
CA LYS A 218 -14.84 34.44 30.76
C LYS A 218 -15.15 35.43 31.89
N GLU A 219 -16.10 36.34 31.69
CA GLU A 219 -16.56 37.27 32.75
C GLU A 219 -17.24 36.56 33.92
N ALA A 220 -17.81 35.38 33.68
CA ALA A 220 -18.34 34.48 34.70
C ALA A 220 -17.26 33.63 35.41
N GLY A 221 -16.00 33.72 35.00
CA GLY A 221 -14.88 32.98 35.59
C GLY A 221 -14.74 31.55 35.03
N LEU A 222 -15.16 31.33 33.78
CA LEU A 222 -14.96 30.09 33.05
C LEU A 222 -13.83 30.24 32.03
N SER A 223 -13.09 29.16 31.81
CA SER A 223 -12.08 29.08 30.76
C SER A 223 -12.74 28.67 29.45
N VAL A 224 -12.25 29.18 28.32
CA VAL A 224 -12.85 28.87 27.01
C VAL A 224 -12.22 27.57 26.47
N ASN A 225 -13.04 26.53 26.33
CA ASN A 225 -12.71 25.28 25.63
C ASN A 225 -13.91 24.90 24.78
N PHE A 226 -13.80 25.02 23.45
CA PHE A 226 -15.00 24.96 22.60
C PHE A 226 -14.83 24.22 21.27
N HIS A 227 -15.94 23.88 20.62
CA HIS A 227 -15.93 23.25 19.31
C HIS A 227 -15.70 24.32 18.22
N ALA A 228 -14.72 24.09 17.33
CA ALA A 228 -14.39 25.04 16.28
C ALA A 228 -14.16 24.32 14.94
N ASP A 229 -14.75 24.88 13.88
CA ASP A 229 -14.50 24.50 12.47
C ASP A 229 -14.64 22.97 12.21
N GLU A 230 -15.68 22.32 12.75
CA GLU A 230 -15.92 20.87 12.57
C GLU A 230 -16.41 20.55 11.16
N LEU A 231 -17.41 21.27 10.64
CA LEU A 231 -18.07 20.96 9.36
C LEU A 231 -17.89 22.07 8.33
N HIS A 232 -17.70 23.32 8.77
CA HIS A 232 -17.43 24.45 7.88
C HIS A 232 -16.26 25.31 8.37
N PRO A 233 -15.45 25.87 7.45
CA PRO A 233 -14.34 26.75 7.78
C PRO A 233 -14.85 28.16 8.12
N LEU A 234 -15.39 28.35 9.32
CA LEU A 234 -15.93 29.63 9.76
C LEU A 234 -14.84 30.59 10.20
N GLY A 235 -13.71 30.07 10.69
CA GLY A 235 -12.66 30.85 11.34
C GLY A 235 -12.80 30.83 12.86
N GLY A 236 -13.35 29.74 13.41
CA GLY A 236 -13.49 29.52 14.83
C GLY A 236 -12.13 29.48 15.53
N ALA A 237 -11.13 28.87 14.90
CA ALA A 237 -9.76 28.83 15.42
C ALA A 237 -9.13 30.23 15.61
N GLU A 238 -9.29 31.12 14.63
CA GLU A 238 -8.80 32.51 14.66
C GLU A 238 -9.52 33.31 15.75
N MET A 239 -10.85 33.18 15.83
CA MET A 239 -11.65 33.84 16.85
C MET A 239 -11.25 33.36 18.25
N GLY A 240 -11.14 32.05 18.45
CA GLY A 240 -10.75 31.44 19.72
C GLY A 240 -9.36 31.88 20.17
N ALA A 241 -8.39 31.88 19.26
CA ALA A 241 -7.05 32.39 19.54
C ALA A 241 -7.08 33.88 19.95
N SER A 242 -7.87 34.71 19.27
CA SER A 242 -7.98 36.15 19.55
C SER A 242 -8.54 36.48 20.94
N ILE A 243 -9.40 35.62 21.48
CA ILE A 243 -9.99 35.78 22.82
C ILE A 243 -9.24 34.97 23.89
N GLY A 244 -8.12 34.34 23.54
CA GLY A 244 -7.31 33.54 24.45
C GLY A 244 -8.04 32.28 24.94
N ALA A 245 -8.62 31.52 24.02
CA ALA A 245 -9.17 30.20 24.30
C ALA A 245 -8.07 29.23 24.76
N ARG A 246 -8.37 28.40 25.75
CA ARG A 246 -7.44 27.36 26.22
C ARG A 246 -7.42 26.19 25.24
N GLY A 247 -8.60 25.75 24.79
CA GLY A 247 -8.75 24.63 23.87
C GLY A 247 -9.77 24.90 22.78
N MET A 248 -9.52 24.32 21.61
CA MET A 248 -10.43 24.27 20.47
C MET A 248 -10.47 22.84 19.97
N SER A 249 -11.67 22.27 19.88
CA SER A 249 -11.90 20.87 19.53
C SER A 249 -12.38 20.73 18.08
N HIS A 250 -12.33 19.52 17.52
CA HIS A 250 -12.69 19.16 16.13
C HIS A 250 -11.64 19.59 15.10
N LEU A 251 -11.75 20.82 14.56
CA LEU A 251 -10.77 21.44 13.67
C LEU A 251 -10.54 20.72 12.32
N GLU A 252 -11.50 19.93 11.83
CA GLU A 252 -11.45 19.27 10.52
C GLU A 252 -11.29 20.29 9.39
N GLU A 253 -11.99 21.41 9.45
CA GLU A 253 -12.01 22.48 8.45
C GLU A 253 -11.18 23.71 8.86
N ILE A 254 -10.23 23.54 9.78
CA ILE A 254 -9.34 24.62 10.24
C ILE A 254 -8.57 25.26 9.07
N SER A 255 -8.47 26.60 9.10
CA SER A 255 -7.70 27.35 8.11
C SER A 255 -6.19 27.33 8.44
N PRO A 256 -5.30 27.55 7.45
CA PRO A 256 -3.87 27.77 7.71
C PRO A 256 -3.60 28.94 8.67
N LYS A 257 -4.45 29.98 8.65
CA LYS A 257 -4.34 31.12 9.57
C LYS A 257 -4.73 30.71 10.99
N GLY A 258 -5.75 29.90 11.15
CA GLY A 258 -6.15 29.30 12.43
C GLY A 258 -5.01 28.49 13.06
N ILE A 259 -4.30 27.66 12.29
CA ILE A 259 -3.13 26.91 12.78
C ILE A 259 -2.04 27.85 13.32
N GLU A 260 -1.73 28.92 12.57
CA GLU A 260 -0.74 29.91 12.97
C GLU A 260 -1.16 30.61 14.27
N ASP A 261 -2.41 31.09 14.33
CA ASP A 261 -2.93 31.83 15.48
C ASP A 261 -2.98 30.96 16.73
N MET A 262 -3.40 29.69 16.63
CA MET A 262 -3.37 28.75 17.74
C MET A 262 -1.97 28.48 18.28
N SER A 263 -0.98 28.35 17.38
CA SER A 263 0.42 28.17 17.77
C SER A 263 0.96 29.39 18.53
N GLN A 264 0.56 30.60 18.11
CA GLN A 264 0.94 31.86 18.75
C GLN A 264 0.24 32.08 20.09
N SER A 265 -1.07 31.81 20.17
CA SER A 265 -1.89 31.98 21.38
C SER A 265 -1.65 30.90 22.43
N LYS A 266 -0.95 29.81 22.07
CA LYS A 266 -0.76 28.61 22.91
C LYS A 266 -2.09 27.95 23.29
N SER A 267 -3.05 28.00 22.38
CA SER A 267 -4.30 27.26 22.48
C SER A 267 -4.07 25.81 22.06
N ALA A 268 -4.67 24.88 22.79
CA ALA A 268 -4.64 23.46 22.47
C ALA A 268 -5.64 23.12 21.36
N ALA A 269 -5.22 22.30 20.39
CA ALA A 269 -6.10 21.63 19.44
C ALA A 269 -6.47 20.26 20.02
N VAL A 270 -7.74 20.06 20.40
CA VAL A 270 -8.24 18.78 20.92
C VAL A 270 -8.88 18.01 19.77
N LEU A 271 -8.15 17.05 19.19
CA LEU A 271 -8.57 16.32 18.01
C LEU A 271 -9.35 15.06 18.39
N LEU A 272 -10.34 14.69 17.57
CA LEU A 272 -11.36 13.68 17.89
C LEU A 272 -11.39 12.56 16.83
N PRO A 273 -10.46 11.59 16.89
CA PRO A 273 -10.36 10.50 15.90
C PRO A 273 -11.62 9.66 15.70
N SER A 274 -12.36 9.40 16.79
CA SER A 274 -13.62 8.64 16.77
C SER A 274 -14.69 9.34 15.93
N THR A 275 -14.80 10.66 16.02
CA THR A 275 -15.78 11.47 15.29
C THR A 275 -15.48 11.45 13.80
N ALA A 276 -14.23 11.74 13.41
CA ALA A 276 -13.78 11.67 12.03
C ALA A 276 -14.04 10.29 11.42
N TYR A 277 -13.78 9.22 12.19
CA TYR A 277 -14.07 7.84 11.77
C TYR A 277 -15.57 7.58 11.61
N MET A 278 -16.37 7.88 12.64
CA MET A 278 -17.78 7.49 12.70
C MET A 278 -18.65 8.28 11.72
N LEU A 279 -18.31 9.55 11.49
CA LEU A 279 -18.96 10.43 10.54
C LEU A 279 -18.33 10.39 9.14
N ARG A 280 -17.20 9.68 8.97
CA ARG A 280 -16.43 9.60 7.71
C ARG A 280 -16.04 10.98 7.18
N LEU A 281 -15.65 11.87 8.09
CA LEU A 281 -15.17 13.21 7.75
C LEU A 281 -13.73 13.11 7.23
N ASN A 282 -13.29 14.17 6.54
CA ASN A 282 -11.87 14.34 6.29
C ASN A 282 -11.16 14.60 7.63
N PRO A 283 -10.08 13.87 7.94
CA PRO A 283 -9.32 14.13 9.16
C PRO A 283 -8.80 15.57 9.26
N PRO A 284 -8.74 16.16 10.47
CA PRO A 284 -8.05 17.43 10.68
C PRO A 284 -6.58 17.31 10.29
N PRO A 285 -5.92 18.41 9.87
CA PRO A 285 -4.53 18.41 9.42
C PRO A 285 -3.53 18.30 10.59
N ALA A 286 -3.64 17.25 11.42
CA ALA A 286 -2.89 17.05 12.65
C ALA A 286 -1.37 17.16 12.46
N ARG A 287 -0.85 16.60 11.36
CA ARG A 287 0.59 16.70 11.04
C ARG A 287 1.06 18.14 10.88
N LYS A 288 0.31 18.95 10.13
CA LYS A 288 0.64 20.37 9.94
C LYS A 288 0.54 21.14 11.24
N MET A 289 -0.45 20.84 12.09
CA MET A 289 -0.59 21.47 13.41
C MET A 289 0.64 21.20 14.29
N ILE A 290 1.06 19.94 14.37
CA ILE A 290 2.23 19.51 15.16
C ILE A 290 3.51 20.17 14.63
N GLU A 291 3.73 20.14 13.31
CA GLU A 291 4.88 20.77 12.66
C GLU A 291 4.91 22.30 12.85
N SER A 292 3.74 22.93 12.98
CA SER A 292 3.59 24.37 13.21
C SER A 292 3.69 24.76 14.69
N GLY A 293 3.89 23.79 15.60
CA GLY A 293 4.05 24.02 17.03
C GLY A 293 2.74 24.23 17.81
N VAL A 294 1.60 23.83 17.24
CA VAL A 294 0.32 23.79 17.97
C VAL A 294 0.35 22.66 19.00
N ILE A 295 -0.22 22.91 20.18
CA ILE A 295 -0.35 21.89 21.24
C ILE A 295 -1.50 20.97 20.85
N VAL A 296 -1.20 19.76 20.35
CA VAL A 296 -2.23 18.80 19.92
C VAL A 296 -2.54 17.82 21.04
N ALA A 297 -3.78 17.82 21.50
CA ALA A 297 -4.37 16.89 22.48
C ALA A 297 -5.38 15.96 21.79
N LEU A 298 -5.75 14.87 22.47
CA LEU A 298 -6.78 13.94 22.01
C LEU A 298 -7.99 13.94 22.97
N GLY A 299 -9.17 13.72 22.40
CA GLY A 299 -10.40 13.42 23.12
C GLY A 299 -11.19 12.31 22.44
N SER A 300 -12.03 11.63 23.20
CA SER A 300 -12.83 10.51 22.69
C SER A 300 -14.08 10.95 21.94
N ASP A 301 -14.52 12.19 22.16
CA ASP A 301 -15.85 12.67 21.79
C ASP A 301 -16.96 11.69 22.20
N PHE A 302 -16.81 11.05 23.38
CA PHE A 302 -17.82 10.11 23.84
C PHE A 302 -19.17 10.83 23.96
N ASN A 303 -20.10 10.43 23.10
CA ASN A 303 -21.44 11.00 23.01
C ASN A 303 -22.40 9.95 22.39
N PRO A 304 -23.74 10.17 22.38
CA PRO A 304 -24.69 9.19 21.88
C PRO A 304 -24.53 8.84 20.38
N ASN A 305 -23.83 9.66 19.60
CA ASN A 305 -23.52 9.42 18.19
C ASN A 305 -22.12 8.82 17.96
N ALA A 306 -21.13 9.20 18.76
CA ALA A 306 -19.78 8.64 18.78
C ALA A 306 -19.55 7.87 20.09
N TYR A 307 -20.07 6.65 20.15
CA TYR A 307 -20.04 5.82 21.36
C TYR A 307 -18.69 5.10 21.55
N CYS A 308 -17.63 5.87 21.78
CA CYS A 308 -16.26 5.37 22.03
C CYS A 308 -15.72 5.98 23.33
N LEU A 309 -15.46 5.15 24.34
CA LEU A 309 -15.01 5.58 25.68
C LEU A 309 -13.56 5.20 26.01
N SER A 310 -12.88 4.53 25.07
CA SER A 310 -11.53 3.97 25.27
C SER A 310 -10.46 4.88 24.66
N MET A 311 -9.72 5.59 25.52
CA MET A 311 -8.59 6.42 25.08
C MET A 311 -7.47 5.62 24.36
N PRO A 312 -7.16 4.35 24.71
CA PRO A 312 -6.27 3.53 23.91
C PRO A 312 -6.75 3.35 22.46
N THR A 313 -8.06 3.18 22.25
CA THR A 313 -8.65 3.12 20.90
C THR A 313 -8.51 4.45 20.18
N ILE A 314 -8.69 5.57 20.89
CA ILE A 314 -8.51 6.92 20.34
C ILE A 314 -7.05 7.14 19.90
N MET A 315 -6.07 6.73 20.70
CA MET A 315 -4.66 6.79 20.33
C MET A 315 -4.36 5.97 19.07
N HIS A 316 -4.91 4.75 18.98
CA HIS A 316 -4.78 3.91 17.79
C HIS A 316 -5.36 4.61 16.55
N LEU A 317 -6.58 5.14 16.65
CA LEU A 317 -7.24 5.86 15.56
C LEU A 317 -6.45 7.13 15.16
N ALA A 318 -5.86 7.86 16.12
CA ALA A 318 -5.01 9.00 15.82
C ALA A 318 -3.76 8.60 15.01
N CYS A 319 -3.14 7.46 15.33
CA CYS A 319 -2.03 6.95 14.54
C CYS A 319 -2.44 6.58 13.11
N VAL A 320 -3.57 5.87 12.96
CA VAL A 320 -4.04 5.35 11.67
C VAL A 320 -4.63 6.44 10.77
N LEU A 321 -5.51 7.27 11.33
CA LEU A 321 -6.28 8.27 10.56
C LEU A 321 -5.56 9.60 10.46
N PHE A 322 -4.85 10.03 11.52
CA PHE A 322 -4.25 11.38 11.60
C PHE A 322 -2.74 11.36 11.36
N HIS A 323 -2.15 10.18 11.12
CA HIS A 323 -0.72 9.97 10.87
C HIS A 323 0.17 10.51 12.01
N MET A 324 -0.29 10.35 13.25
CA MET A 324 0.53 10.61 14.44
C MET A 324 1.41 9.40 14.75
N SER A 325 2.63 9.63 15.23
CA SER A 325 3.45 8.56 15.82
C SER A 325 2.86 8.10 17.16
N MET A 326 3.23 6.90 17.62
CA MET A 326 2.78 6.38 18.93
C MET A 326 3.16 7.32 20.08
N ASN A 327 4.36 7.91 20.03
CA ASN A 327 4.84 8.86 21.04
C ASN A 327 4.00 10.14 21.04
N GLU A 328 3.66 10.66 19.86
CA GLU A 328 2.79 11.83 19.76
C GLU A 328 1.38 11.52 20.23
N ALA A 329 0.82 10.35 19.91
CA ALA A 329 -0.50 9.94 20.37
C ALA A 329 -0.54 9.79 21.90
N LEU A 330 0.50 9.20 22.51
CA LEU A 330 0.61 9.10 23.97
C LEU A 330 0.71 10.47 24.63
N ILE A 331 1.58 11.36 24.13
CA ILE A 331 1.72 12.73 24.65
C ILE A 331 0.40 13.50 24.48
N ALA A 332 -0.29 13.32 23.36
CA ALA A 332 -1.56 13.98 23.08
C ALA A 332 -2.69 13.51 24.01
N ALA A 333 -2.71 12.22 24.38
CA ALA A 333 -3.66 11.62 25.32
C ALA A 333 -3.27 11.75 26.80
N THR A 334 -2.11 12.34 27.11
CA THR A 334 -1.63 12.52 28.49
C THR A 334 -1.29 13.98 28.74
N LEU A 335 -0.06 14.41 28.48
CA LEU A 335 0.44 15.74 28.81
C LEU A 335 -0.32 16.88 28.12
N ASN A 336 -0.62 16.76 26.83
CA ASN A 336 -1.28 17.84 26.10
C ASN A 336 -2.78 17.90 26.45
N ALA A 337 -3.43 16.76 26.69
CA ALA A 337 -4.79 16.71 27.24
C ALA A 337 -4.83 17.27 28.68
N ALA A 338 -3.80 17.00 29.50
CA ALA A 338 -3.65 17.66 30.80
C ALA A 338 -3.56 19.19 30.61
N TYR A 339 -2.77 19.66 29.65
CA TYR A 339 -2.65 21.09 29.34
C TYR A 339 -4.00 21.71 28.92
N SER A 340 -4.77 21.05 28.04
CA SER A 340 -6.07 21.57 27.60
C SER A 340 -7.07 21.71 28.74
N LEU A 341 -6.94 20.90 29.80
CA LEU A 341 -7.77 20.94 31.00
C LEU A 341 -7.15 21.69 32.18
N ASN A 342 -6.03 22.41 32.00
CA ASN A 342 -5.31 23.14 33.05
C ASN A 342 -4.69 22.25 34.15
N ARG A 343 -4.36 21.00 33.80
CA ARG A 343 -3.75 19.97 34.66
C ARG A 343 -2.30 19.68 34.30
N GLY A 344 -1.72 20.36 33.31
CA GLY A 344 -0.35 20.10 32.86
C GLY A 344 0.73 20.23 33.94
N GLN A 345 0.44 20.91 35.06
CA GLN A 345 1.33 20.99 36.23
C GLN A 345 1.23 19.76 37.15
N THR A 346 0.05 19.15 37.27
CA THR A 346 -0.21 18.05 38.21
C THR A 346 -0.27 16.68 37.53
N HIS A 347 -0.83 16.57 36.33
CA HIS A 347 -1.08 15.31 35.63
C HIS A 347 -0.29 15.15 34.32
N GLY A 348 -0.46 14.01 33.65
CA GLY A 348 -0.06 13.77 32.27
C GLY A 348 1.43 13.49 32.05
N ALA A 349 2.23 13.34 33.12
CA ALA A 349 3.60 12.86 33.05
C ALA A 349 4.02 12.19 34.36
N ILE A 350 4.88 11.17 34.27
CA ILE A 350 5.56 10.57 35.43
C ILE A 350 6.80 11.43 35.69
N SER A 351 6.66 12.42 36.56
CA SER A 351 7.76 13.31 36.96
C SER A 351 7.62 13.69 38.43
N VAL A 352 8.75 14.02 39.08
CA VAL A 352 8.73 14.50 40.47
C VAL A 352 7.77 15.68 40.63
N ASP A 353 7.04 15.68 41.75
CA ASP A 353 5.99 16.62 42.15
C ASP A 353 4.69 16.58 41.33
N LYS A 354 4.54 15.61 40.42
CA LYS A 354 3.25 15.30 39.77
C LYS A 354 2.47 14.22 40.51
N GLU A 355 1.17 14.20 40.30
CA GLU A 355 0.27 13.15 40.80
C GLU A 355 0.48 11.85 40.02
N LEU A 356 0.46 10.73 40.75
CA LEU A 356 0.38 9.40 40.14
C LEU A 356 -1.06 8.91 40.25
N ASP A 357 -1.77 8.98 39.13
CA ASP A 357 -3.15 8.49 39.03
C ASP A 357 -3.18 6.97 39.27
N GLN A 358 -3.73 6.53 40.40
CA GLN A 358 -3.90 5.11 40.72
C GLN A 358 -5.38 4.71 40.58
N ILE A 359 -5.63 3.59 39.93
CA ILE A 359 -6.97 2.97 39.86
C ILE A 359 -7.13 2.07 41.09
N GLU A 360 -7.83 2.52 42.14
CA GLU A 360 -8.27 1.69 43.27
C GLU A 360 -9.63 1.03 42.94
N GLU A 361 -9.80 -0.28 43.17
CA GLU A 361 -11.15 -0.87 43.28
C GLU A 361 -11.29 -1.88 44.43
N GLU A 362 -12.42 -1.75 45.14
CA GLU A 362 -13.03 -2.54 46.23
C GLU A 362 -12.56 -2.36 47.70
N LYS A 363 -13.21 -1.43 48.41
CA LYS A 363 -13.52 -1.58 49.85
C LYS A 363 -14.92 -2.20 49.97
N GLU A 364 -15.04 -3.47 50.37
CA GLU A 364 -16.16 -3.84 51.26
C GLU A 364 -15.92 -5.09 52.12
N LYS A 365 -16.09 -4.87 53.44
CA LYS A 365 -16.11 -5.78 54.61
C LYS A 365 -14.78 -6.25 55.20
N MET A 366 -14.09 -5.36 55.93
CA MET A 366 -13.55 -5.71 57.26
C MET A 366 -13.20 -4.47 58.10
N SER A 367 -13.53 -4.54 59.37
CA SER A 367 -13.41 -3.48 60.37
C SER A 367 -12.01 -3.38 60.95
N SER A 368 -11.10 -2.60 60.33
CA SER A 368 -9.88 -2.01 60.95
C SER A 368 -9.05 -1.24 59.90
N PRO A 369 -8.28 -0.20 60.28
CA PRO A 369 -7.53 0.63 59.34
C PRO A 369 -6.18 -0.02 58.96
N GLY A 370 -6.03 -0.36 57.68
CA GLY A 370 -4.78 -0.83 57.05
C GLY A 370 -5.04 -1.13 55.56
N PRO A 371 -4.10 -0.85 54.63
CA PRO A 371 -4.30 -1.14 53.21
C PRO A 371 -3.74 -2.52 52.82
N ASP A 372 -4.59 -3.39 52.27
CA ASP A 372 -4.22 -4.71 51.73
C ASP A 372 -4.87 -5.00 50.35
N VAL A 373 -3.99 -5.35 49.40
CA VAL A 373 -3.96 -6.33 48.26
C VAL A 373 -5.23 -6.81 47.50
N PHE A 374 -5.17 -6.74 46.15
CA PHE A 374 -5.96 -7.57 45.20
C PHE A 374 -5.07 -8.34 44.19
N THR A 375 -5.48 -9.57 43.83
CA THR A 375 -4.72 -10.53 42.98
C THR A 375 -5.19 -10.63 41.53
N VAL A 376 -4.22 -10.75 40.62
CA VAL A 376 -4.24 -10.79 39.14
C VAL A 376 -5.04 -11.93 38.46
N GLU A 377 -5.70 -12.80 39.21
CA GLU A 377 -6.33 -13.99 38.62
C GLU A 377 -7.53 -13.68 37.71
N PHE A 378 -8.18 -12.53 37.91
CA PHE A 378 -9.32 -12.06 37.10
C PHE A 378 -8.87 -11.44 35.76
N LEU A 379 -7.90 -10.52 35.79
CA LEU A 379 -7.35 -9.87 34.59
C LEU A 379 -6.56 -10.84 33.72
N ARG A 380 -5.84 -11.80 34.33
CA ARG A 380 -5.13 -12.84 33.60
C ARG A 380 -6.09 -13.72 32.78
N LYS A 381 -7.26 -14.05 33.33
CA LYS A 381 -8.26 -14.86 32.64
C LYS A 381 -8.89 -14.12 31.45
N GLN A 382 -9.15 -12.81 31.58
CA GLN A 382 -9.64 -11.99 30.46
C GLN A 382 -8.58 -11.69 29.40
N LEU A 383 -7.32 -11.45 29.81
CA LEU A 383 -6.22 -11.14 28.88
C LEU A 383 -5.69 -12.38 28.16
N GLU A 384 -5.71 -13.57 28.78
CA GLU A 384 -5.43 -14.85 28.12
C GLU A 384 -6.56 -15.24 27.14
N GLU A 385 -7.81 -14.85 27.42
CA GLU A 385 -8.92 -14.94 26.47
C GLU A 385 -8.80 -13.95 25.28
N LEU A 386 -7.97 -12.90 25.40
CA LEU A 386 -7.80 -11.82 24.41
C LEU A 386 -6.43 -11.74 23.70
N GLN A 387 -5.44 -12.58 24.03
CA GLN A 387 -4.13 -12.73 23.34
C GLN A 387 -3.27 -11.44 23.12
N MET A 388 -3.30 -10.43 23.99
CA MET A 388 -2.77 -9.09 23.65
C MET A 388 -1.40 -8.63 24.21
N LEU A 389 -0.58 -9.43 24.92
CA LEU A 389 0.62 -8.89 25.59
C LEU A 389 1.91 -9.72 25.43
N SER A 390 2.54 -9.62 24.26
CA SER A 390 4.00 -9.65 24.08
C SER A 390 4.33 -9.01 22.74
N VAL A 391 5.00 -7.85 22.71
CA VAL A 391 5.49 -7.28 21.44
C VAL A 391 6.63 -8.18 20.94
N PRO A 392 6.48 -8.84 19.78
CA PRO A 392 7.50 -9.73 19.25
C PRO A 392 8.88 -9.08 19.14
N GLY A 393 9.94 -9.85 19.36
CA GLY A 393 11.31 -9.36 19.25
C GLY A 393 11.67 -8.81 17.87
N GLN A 394 11.02 -9.31 16.80
CA GLN A 394 11.16 -8.77 15.45
C GLN A 394 10.62 -7.34 15.30
N MET A 395 9.69 -6.90 16.15
CA MET A 395 9.19 -5.52 16.19
C MET A 395 10.11 -4.59 17.00
N LYS A 396 11.26 -5.08 17.48
CA LYS A 396 12.29 -4.29 18.14
C LYS A 396 13.50 -4.14 17.24
N ARG A 397 14.03 -2.94 17.10
CA ARG A 397 15.24 -2.67 16.33
C ARG A 397 16.45 -3.25 17.07
N THR A 398 17.31 -3.98 16.35
CA THR A 398 18.53 -4.59 16.91
C THR A 398 19.81 -4.02 16.32
N ASP A 399 19.73 -3.36 15.16
CA ASP A 399 20.87 -2.75 14.48
C ASP A 399 20.50 -1.36 13.90
N TRP A 400 21.48 -0.46 13.84
CA TRP A 400 21.30 0.95 13.44
C TRP A 400 21.03 1.12 11.94
N ASN A 401 21.32 0.11 11.14
CA ASN A 401 21.05 0.06 9.70
C ASN A 401 19.75 -0.70 9.35
N GLN A 402 19.01 -1.20 10.35
CA GLN A 402 17.68 -1.74 10.13
C GLN A 402 16.65 -0.62 9.90
N VAL A 403 15.66 -0.89 9.07
CA VAL A 403 14.47 -0.07 8.79
C VAL A 403 13.21 -0.85 9.15
N GLN A 404 12.11 -0.14 9.41
CA GLN A 404 10.83 -0.78 9.71
C GLN A 404 10.11 -1.15 8.41
N ASN A 405 9.57 -2.38 8.32
CA ASN A 405 8.73 -2.82 7.21
C ASN A 405 7.26 -2.42 7.40
N ASN A 406 6.41 -2.68 6.40
CA ASN A 406 4.99 -2.27 6.46
C ASN A 406 4.20 -3.03 7.55
N ALA A 407 4.61 -4.25 7.91
CA ALA A 407 4.03 -5.03 9.00
C ALA A 407 4.49 -4.58 10.41
N GLY A 408 5.39 -3.60 10.51
CA GLY A 408 5.89 -3.04 11.77
C GLY A 408 7.12 -3.74 12.37
N GLY A 409 7.65 -4.77 11.72
CA GLY A 409 8.91 -5.44 12.09
C GLY A 409 10.15 -4.71 11.55
N TYR A 410 11.31 -4.92 12.17
CA TYR A 410 12.59 -4.35 11.71
C TYR A 410 13.35 -5.32 10.81
N VAL A 411 13.78 -4.83 9.65
CA VAL A 411 14.48 -5.55 8.57
C VAL A 411 15.54 -4.63 7.95
N TYR A 412 16.17 -5.01 6.84
CA TYR A 412 17.15 -4.17 6.14
C TYR A 412 16.58 -3.63 4.82
N GLU A 413 17.15 -2.53 4.33
CA GLU A 413 16.88 -2.07 2.95
C GLU A 413 17.67 -2.91 1.94
N VAL A 414 17.03 -3.24 0.82
CA VAL A 414 17.73 -3.87 -0.29
C VAL A 414 18.69 -2.91 -0.99
N SER A 415 19.75 -3.44 -1.60
CA SER A 415 20.64 -2.64 -2.43
C SER A 415 19.91 -2.04 -3.65
N ASP A 416 20.46 -0.95 -4.21
CA ASP A 416 19.95 -0.33 -5.44
C ASP A 416 19.77 -1.36 -6.56
N GLU A 417 20.76 -2.24 -6.76
CA GLU A 417 20.74 -3.28 -7.79
C GLU A 417 19.61 -4.29 -7.59
N ILE A 418 19.40 -4.75 -6.35
CA ILE A 418 18.29 -5.67 -6.04
C ILE A 418 16.95 -4.96 -6.20
N ARG A 419 16.83 -3.70 -5.76
CA ARG A 419 15.62 -2.89 -5.94
C ARG A 419 15.25 -2.75 -7.42
N ILE A 420 16.23 -2.40 -8.26
CA ILE A 420 16.05 -2.32 -9.72
C ILE A 420 15.56 -3.66 -10.27
N ARG A 421 16.22 -4.77 -9.92
CA ARG A 421 15.86 -6.11 -10.42
C ARG A 421 14.47 -6.53 -9.97
N ARG A 422 14.10 -6.27 -8.70
CA ARG A 422 12.75 -6.56 -8.16
C ARG A 422 11.69 -5.83 -8.97
N PHE A 423 11.87 -4.53 -9.22
CA PHE A 423 10.94 -3.76 -10.04
C PHE A 423 10.89 -4.27 -11.49
N LEU A 424 12.04 -4.54 -12.11
CA LEU A 424 12.11 -4.98 -13.51
C LEU A 424 11.48 -6.36 -13.75
N ILE A 425 11.63 -7.29 -12.80
CA ILE A 425 11.21 -8.69 -12.95
C ILE A 425 9.81 -8.91 -12.37
N LEU A 426 9.55 -8.44 -11.14
CA LEU A 426 8.26 -8.68 -10.49
C LEU A 426 7.23 -7.62 -10.89
N GLY A 427 7.66 -6.38 -11.15
CA GLY A 427 6.77 -5.25 -11.40
C GLY A 427 5.90 -4.91 -10.18
N THR A 428 4.94 -4.02 -10.39
CA THR A 428 4.09 -3.49 -9.30
C THR A 428 2.60 -3.74 -9.50
N ALA A 429 2.23 -4.37 -10.62
CA ALA A 429 0.85 -4.72 -10.93
C ALA A 429 0.24 -5.61 -9.85
N GLY A 430 -0.97 -5.30 -9.39
CA GLY A 430 -1.62 -5.98 -8.27
C GLY A 430 -1.20 -5.48 -6.88
N GLY A 431 -0.20 -4.61 -6.78
CA GLY A 431 0.30 -4.11 -5.50
C GLY A 431 0.99 -5.19 -4.67
N THR A 432 1.12 -4.91 -3.37
CA THR A 432 1.40 -5.92 -2.34
C THR A 432 0.22 -6.02 -1.37
N TYR A 433 0.29 -6.93 -0.41
CA TYR A 433 -0.71 -7.05 0.66
C TYR A 433 -0.88 -5.76 1.47
N TYR A 434 0.20 -5.01 1.68
CA TYR A 434 0.22 -3.82 2.53
C TYR A 434 0.17 -2.50 1.73
N VAL A 435 0.54 -2.53 0.45
CA VAL A 435 0.72 -1.34 -0.39
C VAL A 435 -0.05 -1.48 -1.69
N THR A 436 -0.84 -0.48 -2.07
CA THR A 436 -1.62 -0.53 -3.32
C THR A 436 -0.70 -0.52 -4.55
N GLU A 437 -1.20 -0.97 -5.71
CA GLU A 437 -0.46 -0.94 -6.99
C GLU A 437 0.08 0.47 -7.32
N LYS A 438 -0.74 1.51 -7.06
CA LYS A 438 -0.38 2.90 -7.36
C LYS A 438 0.75 3.39 -6.46
N GLU A 439 0.65 3.16 -5.16
CA GLU A 439 1.68 3.53 -4.19
C GLU A 439 2.99 2.77 -4.45
N LEU A 440 2.93 1.46 -4.69
CA LEU A 440 4.10 0.64 -4.96
C LEU A 440 4.80 1.07 -6.26
N THR A 441 4.02 1.43 -7.29
CA THR A 441 4.56 2.02 -8.52
C THR A 441 5.24 3.36 -8.26
N PHE A 442 4.61 4.23 -7.47
CA PHE A 442 5.17 5.52 -7.11
C PHE A 442 6.47 5.40 -6.31
N GLN A 443 6.51 4.52 -5.31
CA GLN A 443 7.70 4.23 -4.51
C GLN A 443 8.85 3.77 -5.41
N ASN A 444 8.62 2.73 -6.24
CA ASN A 444 9.65 2.21 -7.13
C ASN A 444 10.14 3.25 -8.15
N VAL A 445 9.23 3.99 -8.78
CA VAL A 445 9.59 5.05 -9.74
C VAL A 445 10.40 6.15 -9.06
N SER A 446 9.99 6.59 -7.88
CA SER A 446 10.71 7.60 -7.09
C SER A 446 12.14 7.14 -6.79
N SER A 447 12.31 5.89 -6.38
CA SER A 447 13.65 5.33 -6.13
C SER A 447 14.50 5.22 -7.39
N MET A 448 13.91 4.87 -8.54
CA MET A 448 14.63 4.89 -9.82
C MET A 448 15.10 6.30 -10.17
N VAL A 449 14.27 7.32 -9.93
CA VAL A 449 14.62 8.72 -10.11
C VAL A 449 15.75 9.13 -9.16
N ASP A 450 15.72 8.70 -7.90
CA ASP A 450 16.76 9.00 -6.93
C ASP A 450 18.09 8.30 -7.23
N ILE A 451 18.06 7.07 -7.77
CA ILE A 451 19.24 6.39 -8.32
C ILE A 451 19.85 7.21 -9.47
N ILE A 452 19.01 7.75 -10.37
CA ILE A 452 19.48 8.61 -11.46
C ILE A 452 20.08 9.91 -10.91
N LYS A 453 19.43 10.57 -9.94
CA LYS A 453 19.91 11.81 -9.31
C LYS A 453 21.25 11.62 -8.59
N ARG A 454 21.46 10.47 -7.95
CA ARG A 454 22.73 10.09 -7.30
C ARG A 454 23.86 9.66 -8.27
N GLY A 455 23.69 9.83 -9.59
CA GLY A 455 24.72 9.50 -10.59
C GLY A 455 24.77 8.05 -11.05
N LYS A 456 23.93 7.18 -10.47
CA LYS A 456 23.95 5.74 -10.72
C LYS A 456 23.04 5.30 -11.87
N GLY A 457 22.51 6.23 -12.68
CA GLY A 457 21.59 5.92 -13.78
C GLY A 457 22.19 5.02 -14.88
N ALA A 458 23.52 5.02 -15.05
CA ALA A 458 24.19 4.07 -15.94
C ALA A 458 24.03 2.61 -15.49
N ARG A 459 24.02 2.35 -14.17
CA ARG A 459 23.76 1.01 -13.61
C ARG A 459 22.32 0.57 -13.89
N LEU A 460 21.36 1.48 -13.67
CA LEU A 460 19.95 1.24 -14.02
C LEU A 460 19.79 0.89 -15.50
N LEU A 461 20.37 1.68 -16.40
CA LEU A 461 20.27 1.42 -17.83
C LEU A 461 20.93 0.09 -18.24
N LYS A 462 22.05 -0.27 -17.61
CA LYS A 462 22.71 -1.57 -17.83
C LYS A 462 21.78 -2.73 -17.47
N GLU A 463 21.19 -2.72 -16.27
CA GLU A 463 20.25 -3.75 -15.82
C GLU A 463 19.01 -3.83 -16.72
N VAL A 464 18.47 -2.70 -17.16
CA VAL A 464 17.35 -2.63 -18.14
C VAL A 464 17.69 -3.36 -19.44
N VAL A 465 18.87 -3.09 -20.01
CA VAL A 465 19.30 -3.72 -21.27
C VAL A 465 19.57 -5.21 -21.08
N GLU A 466 20.27 -5.59 -20.01
CA GLU A 466 20.61 -6.99 -19.72
C GLU A 466 19.36 -7.84 -19.47
N ILE A 467 18.43 -7.36 -18.63
CA ILE A 467 17.17 -8.08 -18.34
C ILE A 467 16.29 -8.20 -19.57
N SER A 468 16.17 -7.13 -20.38
CA SER A 468 15.35 -7.15 -21.60
C SER A 468 15.92 -8.09 -22.67
N THR A 469 17.23 -8.04 -22.90
CA THR A 469 17.90 -8.85 -23.92
C THR A 469 17.95 -10.32 -23.53
N ALA A 470 18.21 -10.63 -22.26
CA ALA A 470 18.21 -11.99 -21.73
C ALA A 470 16.80 -12.58 -21.55
N GLY A 471 15.74 -11.75 -21.59
CA GLY A 471 14.36 -12.22 -21.36
C GLY A 471 14.11 -12.66 -19.92
N ARG A 472 14.76 -12.02 -18.95
CA ARG A 472 14.68 -12.34 -17.51
C ARG A 472 13.43 -11.78 -16.82
N ALA A 473 12.68 -10.91 -17.50
CA ALA A 473 11.45 -10.32 -16.97
C ALA A 473 10.21 -10.87 -17.70
N PRO A 474 9.13 -11.23 -16.96
CA PRO A 474 7.87 -11.73 -17.52
C PRO A 474 7.07 -10.66 -18.27
N LYS A 475 7.17 -9.39 -17.85
CA LYS A 475 6.53 -8.23 -18.47
C LYS A 475 7.58 -7.21 -18.89
N GLN A 476 7.27 -6.39 -19.89
CA GLN A 476 8.19 -5.35 -20.38
C GLN A 476 7.90 -3.98 -19.79
N ASP A 477 6.70 -3.73 -19.27
CA ASP A 477 6.26 -2.42 -18.79
C ASP A 477 7.25 -1.75 -17.80
N PRO A 478 7.76 -2.44 -16.76
CA PRO A 478 8.75 -1.84 -15.86
C PRO A 478 10.07 -1.49 -16.56
N THR A 479 10.52 -2.36 -17.47
CA THR A 479 11.73 -2.15 -18.29
C THR A 479 11.59 -0.91 -19.17
N LEU A 480 10.42 -0.73 -19.79
CA LEU A 480 10.13 0.40 -20.67
C LEU A 480 9.98 1.70 -19.88
N MET A 481 9.39 1.66 -18.69
CA MET A 481 9.35 2.79 -17.76
C MET A 481 10.75 3.24 -17.36
N CYS A 482 11.62 2.32 -16.89
CA CYS A 482 13.00 2.66 -16.53
C CYS A 482 13.81 3.19 -17.71
N LEU A 483 13.63 2.63 -18.91
CA LEU A 483 14.24 3.17 -20.13
C LEU A 483 13.75 4.60 -20.41
N ALA A 484 12.46 4.89 -20.22
CA ALA A 484 11.89 6.22 -20.37
C ALA A 484 12.43 7.21 -19.33
N LEU A 485 12.58 6.80 -18.05
CA LEU A 485 13.21 7.60 -17.01
C LEU A 485 14.65 7.99 -17.39
N CYS A 486 15.46 7.04 -17.85
CA CYS A 486 16.81 7.31 -18.35
C CYS A 486 16.82 8.23 -19.58
N ALA A 487 15.92 8.00 -20.53
CA ALA A 487 15.79 8.83 -21.74
C ALA A 487 15.31 10.27 -21.43
N LYS A 488 14.54 10.44 -20.36
CA LYS A 488 14.00 11.72 -19.89
C LYS A 488 14.69 12.25 -18.64
N ALA A 489 15.90 11.78 -18.34
CA ALA A 489 16.64 12.17 -17.13
C ALA A 489 16.82 13.69 -16.96
N SER A 490 16.87 14.46 -18.06
CA SER A 490 16.94 15.93 -18.03
C SER A 490 15.70 16.63 -17.47
N VAL A 491 14.59 15.90 -17.28
CA VAL A 491 13.36 16.44 -16.69
C VAL A 491 13.48 16.51 -15.16
N PHE A 492 14.31 15.67 -14.54
CA PHE A 492 14.48 15.68 -13.10
C PHE A 492 15.28 16.90 -12.66
N SER A 493 14.86 17.52 -11.55
CA SER A 493 15.57 18.65 -10.95
C SER A 493 17.01 18.28 -10.62
N LEU A 494 17.89 19.28 -10.66
CA LEU A 494 19.24 19.13 -10.14
C LEU A 494 19.18 18.76 -8.66
N PRO A 495 20.10 17.92 -8.16
CA PRO A 495 20.20 17.69 -6.73
C PRO A 495 20.50 19.01 -6.00
N ASP A 496 19.89 19.21 -4.84
CA ASP A 496 20.06 20.43 -4.03
C ASP A 496 21.47 20.53 -3.43
N ILE A 497 22.14 19.39 -3.26
CA ILE A 497 23.50 19.26 -2.75
C ILE A 497 24.28 18.35 -3.69
N PHE A 498 25.46 18.81 -4.12
CA PHE A 498 26.44 17.98 -4.81
C PHE A 498 27.33 17.34 -3.74
N ASP A 499 27.03 16.08 -3.37
CA ASP A 499 27.91 15.24 -2.59
C ASP A 499 28.40 14.05 -3.45
N GLY A 500 29.61 13.54 -3.17
CA GLY A 500 30.16 12.37 -3.89
C GLY A 500 30.62 12.63 -5.34
N GLU A 501 30.09 11.86 -6.30
CA GLU A 501 30.63 11.67 -7.67
C GLU A 501 30.62 12.92 -8.58
N PHE A 502 29.83 13.95 -8.28
CA PHE A 502 29.77 15.18 -9.06
C PHE A 502 30.15 16.39 -8.23
N THR A 503 31.11 17.17 -8.72
CA THR A 503 31.62 18.36 -8.02
C THR A 503 30.99 19.66 -8.51
N ASP A 504 30.27 19.63 -9.65
CA ASP A 504 29.60 20.80 -10.21
C ASP A 504 28.44 20.44 -11.16
N LYS A 505 27.69 21.48 -11.53
CA LYS A 505 26.52 21.42 -12.43
C LYS A 505 26.86 21.01 -13.87
N LYS A 506 28.07 21.31 -14.34
CA LYS A 506 28.50 20.98 -15.70
C LYS A 506 28.71 19.47 -15.83
N LEU A 507 29.41 18.85 -14.88
CA LEU A 507 29.64 17.41 -14.84
C LEU A 507 28.33 16.62 -14.73
N TYR A 508 27.40 17.07 -13.90
CA TYR A 508 26.08 16.46 -13.81
C TYR A 508 25.29 16.60 -15.13
N GLY A 509 25.36 17.76 -15.78
CA GLY A 509 24.76 17.97 -17.10
C GLY A 509 25.34 17.05 -18.18
N GLU A 510 26.66 16.82 -18.17
CA GLU A 510 27.33 15.87 -19.06
C GLU A 510 26.91 14.42 -18.79
N TYR A 511 26.78 14.03 -17.51
CA TYR A 511 26.27 12.73 -17.11
C TYR A 511 24.85 12.49 -17.65
N ILE A 512 23.93 13.44 -17.42
CA ILE A 512 22.55 13.36 -17.90
C ILE A 512 22.51 13.24 -19.43
N ALA A 513 23.30 14.05 -20.14
CA ALA A 513 23.36 14.00 -21.61
C ALA A 513 23.85 12.64 -22.12
N LYS A 514 24.90 12.07 -21.48
CA LYS A 514 25.42 10.74 -21.81
C LYS A 514 24.40 9.63 -21.52
N LEU A 515 23.72 9.70 -20.38
CA LEU A 515 22.68 8.72 -20.00
C LEU A 515 21.52 8.74 -21.01
N GLN A 516 21.05 9.93 -21.38
CA GLN A 516 19.98 10.08 -22.38
C GLN A 516 20.38 9.53 -23.75
N ASP A 517 21.59 9.85 -24.22
CA ASP A 517 22.09 9.33 -25.50
C ASP A 517 22.23 7.80 -25.48
N ALA A 518 22.74 7.24 -24.37
CA ALA A 518 22.84 5.79 -24.18
C ALA A 518 21.46 5.11 -24.14
N ALA A 519 20.47 5.71 -23.47
CA ALA A 519 19.10 5.18 -23.43
C ALA A 519 18.48 5.16 -24.85
N TYR A 520 18.63 6.25 -25.62
CA TYR A 520 18.12 6.31 -26.99
C TYR A 520 18.86 5.36 -27.94
N LYS A 521 20.17 5.14 -27.77
CA LYS A 521 20.92 4.15 -28.55
C LYS A 521 20.46 2.71 -28.30
N ASN A 522 20.00 2.41 -27.07
CA ASN A 522 19.47 1.10 -26.72
C ASN A 522 17.97 0.93 -27.01
N LEU A 523 17.31 1.94 -27.59
CA LEU A 523 15.87 1.91 -27.86
C LEU A 523 15.47 0.71 -28.74
N SER A 524 16.13 0.49 -29.88
CA SER A 524 15.83 -0.63 -30.80
C SER A 524 16.08 -2.00 -30.15
N THR A 525 17.05 -2.07 -29.24
CA THR A 525 17.42 -3.29 -28.51
C THR A 525 16.32 -3.70 -27.52
N VAL A 526 15.79 -2.74 -26.76
CA VAL A 526 14.77 -2.98 -25.73
C VAL A 526 13.36 -3.01 -26.34
N CYS A 527 13.02 -2.01 -27.16
CA CYS A 527 11.74 -1.90 -27.84
C CYS A 527 11.69 -2.78 -29.11
N ARG A 528 11.58 -4.09 -28.94
CA ARG A 528 11.64 -5.04 -30.07
C ARG A 528 10.44 -4.95 -31.03
N ILE A 529 9.24 -4.76 -30.48
CA ILE A 529 7.96 -4.73 -31.22
C ILE A 529 7.24 -3.37 -31.04
N PRO A 530 6.25 -3.04 -31.87
CA PRO A 530 5.53 -1.75 -31.78
C PRO A 530 4.90 -1.47 -30.43
N THR A 531 4.31 -2.49 -29.78
CA THR A 531 3.74 -2.33 -28.43
C THR A 531 4.74 -1.73 -27.46
N HIS A 532 5.99 -2.23 -27.45
CA HIS A 532 7.02 -1.69 -26.57
C HIS A 532 7.36 -0.23 -26.90
N LEU A 533 7.42 0.11 -28.20
CA LEU A 533 7.70 1.47 -28.64
C LEU A 533 6.59 2.44 -28.24
N PHE A 534 5.33 2.03 -28.40
CA PHE A 534 4.15 2.81 -28.00
C PHE A 534 4.14 3.04 -26.49
N ASP A 535 4.43 2.01 -25.69
CA ASP A 535 4.48 2.12 -24.24
C ASP A 535 5.64 3.01 -23.78
N PHE A 536 6.82 2.88 -24.37
CA PHE A 536 7.94 3.78 -24.13
C PHE A 536 7.59 5.24 -24.43
N VAL A 537 6.91 5.52 -25.54
CA VAL A 537 6.48 6.89 -25.88
C VAL A 537 5.45 7.40 -24.88
N LYS A 538 4.49 6.57 -24.49
CA LYS A 538 3.50 6.91 -23.46
C LYS A 538 4.17 7.25 -22.13
N TYR A 539 5.14 6.45 -21.67
CA TYR A 539 5.88 6.75 -20.43
C TYR A 539 6.71 8.03 -20.56
N CYS A 540 7.36 8.25 -21.70
CA CYS A 540 8.06 9.52 -21.97
C CYS A 540 7.12 10.72 -21.90
N GLU A 541 5.88 10.59 -22.37
CA GLU A 541 4.86 11.64 -22.29
C GLU A 541 4.45 11.91 -20.84
N ILE A 542 4.12 10.86 -20.09
CA ILE A 542 3.74 10.95 -18.67
C ILE A 542 4.82 11.68 -17.87
N ILE A 543 6.09 11.27 -18.02
CA ILE A 543 7.23 11.90 -17.32
C ILE A 543 7.38 13.38 -17.67
N CYS A 544 7.07 13.78 -18.91
CA CYS A 544 7.19 15.18 -19.35
C CYS A 544 5.99 16.06 -18.96
N GLN A 545 4.78 15.49 -18.83
CA GLN A 545 3.57 16.24 -18.49
C GLN A 545 3.62 16.87 -17.09
N GLU A 546 4.32 16.23 -16.14
CA GLU A 546 4.48 16.76 -14.79
C GLU A 546 5.26 18.09 -14.73
N ASN A 547 6.10 18.40 -15.73
CA ASN A 547 7.05 19.53 -15.64
C ASN A 547 6.72 20.76 -16.50
N LYS A 548 5.54 20.82 -17.17
CA LYS A 548 5.00 21.94 -18.00
C LYS A 548 5.94 22.66 -19.01
N LYS A 549 7.21 22.27 -19.13
CA LYS A 549 8.30 22.95 -19.87
C LYS A 549 8.75 22.20 -21.13
N SER A 550 8.23 21.01 -21.42
CA SER A 550 8.65 20.19 -22.56
C SER A 550 7.49 19.40 -23.15
N THR A 551 7.37 19.40 -24.48
CA THR A 551 6.42 18.56 -25.22
C THR A 551 6.87 17.11 -25.32
N GLY A 552 8.01 16.74 -24.73
CA GLY A 552 8.63 15.41 -24.84
C GLY A 552 9.32 15.14 -26.18
N TRP A 553 8.92 15.79 -27.27
CA TRP A 553 9.40 15.52 -28.64
C TRP A 553 10.62 16.38 -29.06
N GLY A 554 11.74 16.22 -28.37
CA GLY A 554 13.02 16.84 -28.76
C GLY A 554 13.69 16.21 -29.99
N ARG A 555 14.77 16.82 -30.50
CA ARG A 555 15.56 16.29 -31.64
C ARG A 555 16.05 14.85 -31.41
N ALA A 556 16.51 14.54 -30.20
CA ALA A 556 17.00 13.20 -29.85
C ALA A 556 15.90 12.14 -29.92
N MET A 557 14.72 12.40 -29.35
CA MET A 557 13.58 11.49 -29.40
C MET A 557 13.08 11.28 -30.84
N ARG A 558 12.91 12.36 -31.63
CA ARG A 558 12.52 12.23 -33.05
C ARG A 558 13.48 11.35 -33.84
N ARG A 559 14.79 11.57 -33.65
CA ARG A 559 15.84 10.76 -34.28
C ARG A 559 15.77 9.30 -33.85
N ALA A 560 15.65 9.02 -32.54
CA ALA A 560 15.58 7.66 -32.01
C ALA A 560 14.36 6.90 -32.54
N ILE A 561 13.18 7.53 -32.55
CA ILE A 561 11.95 6.94 -33.10
C ILE A 561 12.09 6.72 -34.62
N SER A 562 12.64 7.69 -35.36
CA SER A 562 12.88 7.52 -36.80
C SER A 562 13.81 6.34 -37.07
N ASN A 563 14.92 6.24 -36.34
CA ASN A 563 15.89 5.15 -36.48
C ASN A 563 15.25 3.79 -36.22
N TRP A 564 14.40 3.69 -35.20
CA TRP A 564 13.68 2.45 -34.89
C TRP A 564 12.88 1.90 -36.07
N TYR A 565 12.26 2.78 -36.87
CA TYR A 565 11.54 2.38 -38.08
C TYR A 565 12.48 2.03 -39.22
N THR A 566 13.50 2.87 -39.45
CA THR A 566 14.40 2.73 -40.62
C THR A 566 15.42 1.61 -40.47
N GLU A 567 15.72 1.16 -39.26
CA GLU A 567 16.62 0.04 -38.98
C GLU A 567 15.95 -1.33 -39.19
N LYS A 568 14.62 -1.39 -39.35
CA LYS A 568 13.90 -2.67 -39.50
C LYS A 568 13.89 -3.14 -40.95
N ASN A 569 13.96 -4.46 -41.11
CA ASN A 569 13.68 -5.11 -42.38
C ASN A 569 12.24 -4.82 -42.84
N LEU A 570 12.05 -4.56 -44.13
CA LEU A 570 10.77 -4.22 -44.74
C LEU A 570 9.64 -5.22 -44.44
N ASN A 571 9.91 -6.52 -44.54
CA ASN A 571 8.89 -7.55 -44.27
C ASN A 571 8.47 -7.53 -42.79
N THR A 572 9.45 -7.40 -41.88
CA THR A 572 9.19 -7.30 -40.44
C THR A 572 8.42 -6.03 -40.11
N LEU A 573 8.75 -4.91 -40.76
CA LEU A 573 8.05 -3.65 -40.57
C LEU A 573 6.59 -3.72 -41.06
N ALA A 574 6.35 -4.29 -42.24
CA ALA A 574 4.99 -4.48 -42.75
C ALA A 574 4.15 -5.34 -41.79
N MET A 575 4.70 -6.48 -41.35
CA MET A 575 4.09 -7.34 -40.33
C MET A 575 3.81 -6.58 -39.02
N HIS A 576 4.75 -5.75 -38.57
CA HIS A 576 4.57 -4.94 -37.35
C HIS A 576 3.42 -3.95 -37.48
N ILE A 577 3.34 -3.24 -38.61
CA ILE A 577 2.31 -2.20 -38.84
C ILE A 577 0.92 -2.81 -38.95
N THR A 578 0.78 -3.97 -39.59
CA THR A 578 -0.51 -4.64 -39.76
C THR A 578 -0.96 -5.36 -38.48
N LYS A 579 -0.03 -6.04 -37.78
CA LYS A 579 -0.30 -6.79 -36.54
C LYS A 579 -0.57 -5.88 -35.33
N TYR A 580 0.17 -4.78 -35.20
CA TYR A 580 0.13 -3.89 -34.05
C TYR A 580 -0.27 -2.46 -34.45
N GLN A 581 -1.40 -2.30 -35.13
CA GLN A 581 -1.85 -0.99 -35.65
C GLN A 581 -1.84 0.14 -34.60
N GLN A 582 -2.30 -0.17 -33.38
CA GLN A 582 -2.30 0.75 -32.24
C GLN A 582 -2.27 0.00 -30.91
N ARG A 583 -1.67 0.59 -29.88
CA ARG A 583 -1.75 0.14 -28.47
C ARG A 583 -1.65 1.33 -27.53
N ASN A 584 -2.35 1.25 -26.39
CA ASN A 584 -2.22 2.20 -25.28
C ASN A 584 -2.32 3.68 -25.68
N GLY A 585 -3.19 3.99 -26.65
CA GLY A 585 -3.45 5.35 -27.14
C GLY A 585 -2.54 5.84 -28.26
N TRP A 586 -1.55 5.04 -28.68
CA TRP A 586 -0.59 5.38 -29.73
C TRP A 586 -0.72 4.48 -30.96
N SER A 587 -0.54 5.06 -32.14
CA SER A 587 -0.48 4.34 -33.42
C SER A 587 0.81 4.62 -34.19
N HIS A 588 1.08 3.78 -35.20
CA HIS A 588 2.18 4.02 -36.14
C HIS A 588 2.04 5.37 -36.86
N ARG A 589 0.81 5.77 -37.18
CA ARG A 589 0.49 7.07 -37.81
C ARG A 589 0.98 8.23 -36.95
N ASP A 590 0.75 8.18 -35.65
CA ASP A 590 1.13 9.26 -34.73
C ASP A 590 2.64 9.37 -34.61
N LEU A 591 3.33 8.24 -34.39
CA LEU A 591 4.78 8.23 -34.26
C LEU A 591 5.49 8.66 -35.55
N LEU A 592 5.02 8.24 -36.73
CA LEU A 592 5.60 8.66 -38.01
C LEU A 592 5.40 10.16 -38.26
N ARG A 593 4.24 10.72 -37.88
CA ARG A 593 3.95 12.16 -38.00
C ARG A 593 4.81 13.00 -37.07
N LEU A 594 4.96 12.59 -35.81
CA LEU A 594 5.71 13.34 -34.79
C LEU A 594 7.23 13.20 -34.91
N SER A 595 7.72 12.03 -35.33
CA SER A 595 9.15 11.80 -35.57
C SER A 595 9.64 12.42 -36.87
N HIS A 596 8.74 12.67 -37.83
CA HIS A 596 9.07 13.01 -39.21
C HIS A 596 10.02 11.99 -39.86
N ALA A 597 9.83 10.71 -39.58
CA ALA A 597 10.65 9.64 -40.12
C ALA A 597 10.71 9.70 -41.65
N LYS A 598 11.92 9.59 -42.20
CA LYS A 598 12.18 9.53 -43.64
C LYS A 598 13.09 8.34 -43.93
N PRO A 599 12.72 7.43 -44.85
CA PRO A 599 13.61 6.37 -45.27
C PRO A 599 14.89 6.95 -45.88
N LYS A 600 16.04 6.47 -45.42
CA LYS A 600 17.37 6.76 -45.98
C LYS A 600 18.19 5.48 -45.96
N LEU A 601 17.78 4.50 -46.76
CA LEU A 601 18.49 3.23 -46.90
C LEU A 601 19.54 3.34 -48.02
N GLU A 602 20.56 2.49 -47.97
CA GLU A 602 21.64 2.48 -48.97
C GLU A 602 21.11 2.22 -50.39
N LYS A 603 20.10 1.36 -50.51
CA LYS A 603 19.39 1.09 -51.78
C LYS A 603 18.20 2.04 -51.93
N LYS A 604 18.13 2.71 -53.08
CA LYS A 604 17.02 3.62 -53.43
C LYS A 604 15.67 2.89 -53.51
N GLU A 605 15.65 1.68 -54.05
CA GLU A 605 14.45 0.84 -54.14
C GLU A 605 13.88 0.49 -52.77
N ASP A 606 14.73 0.04 -51.84
CA ASP A 606 14.32 -0.27 -50.46
C ASP A 606 13.79 0.98 -49.73
N SER A 607 14.40 2.15 -49.97
CA SER A 607 13.92 3.41 -49.41
C SER A 607 12.51 3.77 -49.90
N LEU A 608 12.22 3.51 -51.17
CA LEU A 608 10.90 3.76 -51.76
C LEU A 608 9.86 2.76 -51.24
N LEU A 609 10.20 1.47 -51.18
CA LEU A 609 9.35 0.44 -50.57
C LEU A 609 9.02 0.76 -49.11
N MET A 610 9.99 1.23 -48.33
CA MET A 610 9.75 1.67 -46.94
C MET A 610 8.84 2.89 -46.88
N ASP A 611 8.98 3.85 -47.82
CA ASP A 611 8.10 5.03 -47.88
C ASP A 611 6.65 4.63 -48.20
N HIS A 612 6.43 3.62 -49.05
CA HIS A 612 5.11 3.03 -49.29
C HIS A 612 4.52 2.39 -48.03
N VAL A 613 5.33 1.65 -47.27
CA VAL A 613 4.92 1.07 -45.98
C VAL A 613 4.55 2.17 -44.97
N PHE A 614 5.34 3.25 -44.89
CA PHE A 614 5.02 4.42 -44.04
C PHE A 614 3.74 5.11 -44.52
N TYR A 615 3.54 5.25 -45.83
CA TYR A 615 2.34 5.84 -46.39
C TYR A 615 1.10 5.04 -46.02
N TYR A 616 1.14 3.71 -46.20
CA TYR A 616 0.08 2.80 -45.80
C TYR A 616 -0.25 2.94 -44.30
N ALA A 617 0.77 3.01 -43.45
CA ALA A 617 0.57 3.19 -42.00
C ALA A 617 -0.12 4.51 -41.63
N VAL A 618 0.07 5.57 -42.42
CA VAL A 618 -0.49 6.90 -42.14
C VAL A 618 -1.88 7.11 -42.76
N HIS A 619 -2.15 6.51 -43.92
CA HIS A 619 -3.37 6.77 -44.72
C HIS A 619 -4.31 5.56 -44.80
N GLY A 620 -3.83 4.34 -44.52
CA GLY A 620 -4.64 3.13 -44.49
C GLY A 620 -4.96 2.53 -45.87
N ASN A 621 -4.47 3.13 -46.95
CA ASN A 621 -4.63 2.63 -48.32
C ASN A 621 -3.28 2.58 -49.05
N LEU A 622 -3.19 1.65 -49.99
CA LEU A 622 -2.15 1.67 -51.03
C LEU A 622 -2.74 2.41 -52.23
N GLU A 623 -2.30 3.65 -52.47
CA GLU A 623 -2.54 4.29 -53.78
C GLU A 623 -1.56 3.72 -54.79
N LEU A 624 -1.84 2.50 -55.27
CA LEU A 624 -1.19 1.95 -56.44
C LEU A 624 -2.09 2.26 -57.63
N ALA A 625 -1.55 2.98 -58.61
CA ALA A 625 -2.31 3.43 -59.77
C ALA A 625 -3.02 2.25 -60.46
N LYS A 626 -4.32 2.39 -60.68
CA LYS A 626 -5.21 1.31 -61.14
C LYS A 626 -5.03 0.88 -62.61
N ASN A 627 -4.09 1.41 -63.38
CA ASN A 627 -3.90 1.04 -64.80
C ASN A 627 -2.46 1.26 -65.31
N GLU A 628 -1.96 0.33 -66.13
CA GLU A 628 -0.61 0.32 -66.74
C GLU A 628 -0.30 1.57 -67.59
N ALA A 629 -1.32 2.28 -68.10
CA ALA A 629 -1.15 3.46 -68.95
C ALA A 629 -0.99 4.79 -68.18
N ASN A 630 -1.22 4.80 -66.86
CA ASN A 630 -1.18 6.00 -66.02
C ASN A 630 -0.40 5.74 -64.72
N TYR A 631 0.85 5.27 -64.84
CA TYR A 631 1.81 5.37 -63.73
C TYR A 631 2.26 6.82 -63.56
N GLU A 632 1.33 7.70 -63.19
CA GLU A 632 1.67 8.92 -62.47
C GLU A 632 1.42 8.65 -60.99
N PRO A 633 2.47 8.37 -60.20
CA PRO A 633 2.32 8.25 -58.77
C PRO A 633 1.77 9.58 -58.25
N ALA A 634 0.71 9.54 -57.43
CA ALA A 634 0.35 10.65 -56.55
C ALA A 634 1.54 11.08 -55.64
N MET A 635 2.61 10.25 -55.56
CA MET A 635 3.92 10.56 -54.99
C MET A 635 4.79 11.56 -55.79
N LYS A 636 4.60 11.74 -57.12
CA LYS A 636 5.41 12.68 -57.95
C LYS A 636 5.40 14.11 -57.40
N ARG A 637 4.34 14.54 -56.70
CA ARG A 637 4.16 15.94 -56.27
C ARG A 637 4.55 16.28 -54.83
N LYS A 638 4.88 15.31 -53.96
CA LYS A 638 5.06 15.61 -52.51
C LYS A 638 6.42 15.28 -51.88
N ARG A 639 7.28 14.44 -52.45
CA ARG A 639 8.55 14.02 -51.78
C ARG A 639 9.83 13.93 -52.64
N GLY A 640 9.79 14.23 -53.94
CA GLY A 640 11.00 14.52 -54.75
C GLY A 640 11.83 13.31 -55.21
N TYR A 641 11.22 12.14 -55.38
CA TYR A 641 11.88 10.97 -55.98
C TYR A 641 11.43 10.78 -57.45
N GLU A 642 12.37 10.69 -58.39
CA GLU A 642 12.11 10.40 -59.82
C GLU A 642 12.44 8.93 -60.14
N PHE A 643 11.52 8.21 -60.82
CA PHE A 643 11.72 6.84 -61.31
C PHE A 643 10.97 6.61 -62.64
N ASP A 644 11.46 5.66 -63.44
CA ASP A 644 10.84 5.21 -64.70
C ASP A 644 9.73 4.16 -64.49
N SER A 645 9.00 3.83 -65.57
CA SER A 645 7.84 2.91 -65.58
C SER A 645 8.19 1.43 -65.36
N GLU A 646 9.46 1.05 -65.47
CA GLU A 646 9.93 -0.32 -65.27
C GLU A 646 10.25 -0.57 -63.79
N SER A 647 10.89 0.41 -63.15
CA SER A 647 11.13 0.46 -61.69
C SER A 647 9.83 0.40 -60.89
N ALA A 648 8.79 1.06 -61.41
CA ALA A 648 7.41 1.05 -60.91
C ALA A 648 6.76 -0.34 -60.85
N LYS A 649 6.93 -1.13 -61.91
CA LYS A 649 6.35 -2.47 -62.08
C LYS A 649 7.06 -3.48 -61.18
N ASN A 650 8.38 -3.36 -61.05
CA ASN A 650 9.19 -4.16 -60.11
C ASN A 650 8.79 -3.93 -58.64
N ILE A 651 8.25 -2.75 -58.30
CA ILE A 651 7.79 -2.43 -56.94
C ILE A 651 6.43 -3.05 -56.63
N SER A 652 5.50 -3.10 -57.58
CA SER A 652 4.17 -3.71 -57.36
C SER A 652 4.24 -5.22 -57.15
N ASP A 653 5.18 -5.90 -57.81
CA ASP A 653 5.38 -7.35 -57.69
C ASP A 653 6.16 -7.75 -56.43
N GLN A 654 6.57 -6.77 -55.62
CA GLN A 654 7.34 -7.02 -54.42
C GLN A 654 6.48 -7.63 -53.32
N LYS A 655 7.01 -8.70 -52.69
CA LYS A 655 6.38 -9.45 -51.59
C LYS A 655 5.71 -8.60 -50.51
N VAL A 656 6.30 -7.45 -50.17
CA VAL A 656 5.80 -6.51 -49.15
C VAL A 656 4.50 -5.83 -49.56
N ILE A 657 4.37 -5.45 -50.84
CA ILE A 657 3.16 -4.81 -51.37
C ILE A 657 2.02 -5.82 -51.45
N ASN A 658 2.30 -7.02 -51.96
CA ASN A 658 1.34 -8.13 -51.99
C ASN A 658 0.82 -8.48 -50.58
N PHE A 659 1.72 -8.49 -49.57
CA PHE A 659 1.34 -8.71 -48.17
C PHE A 659 0.34 -7.64 -47.66
N LEU A 660 0.57 -6.36 -47.95
CA LEU A 660 -0.32 -5.27 -47.52
C LEU A 660 -1.68 -5.29 -48.25
N GLN A 661 -1.69 -5.67 -49.52
CA GLN A 661 -2.92 -5.90 -50.29
C GLN A 661 -3.72 -7.08 -49.72
N GLY A 662 -3.07 -8.23 -49.51
CA GLY A 662 -3.68 -9.42 -48.90
C GLY A 662 -4.25 -9.12 -47.51
N PHE A 663 -3.59 -8.25 -46.72
CA PHE A 663 -4.12 -7.84 -45.42
C PHE A 663 -5.40 -7.00 -45.55
N SER A 664 -5.46 -6.15 -46.58
CA SER A 664 -6.63 -5.29 -46.84
C SER A 664 -7.83 -6.13 -47.31
N GLN A 665 -7.58 -7.21 -48.07
CA GLN A 665 -8.58 -8.21 -48.44
C GLN A 665 -9.02 -9.06 -47.24
N LEU A 666 -8.09 -9.57 -46.43
CA LEU A 666 -8.41 -10.39 -45.26
C LEU A 666 -9.33 -9.65 -44.28
N LYS A 667 -9.15 -8.33 -44.13
CA LYS A 667 -10.00 -7.47 -43.28
C LYS A 667 -11.47 -7.41 -43.69
N THR A 668 -11.79 -7.69 -44.96
CA THR A 668 -13.18 -7.66 -45.43
C THR A 668 -13.90 -8.98 -45.22
N LEU A 669 -13.18 -10.06 -44.91
CA LEU A 669 -13.75 -11.40 -44.72
C LEU A 669 -14.31 -11.57 -43.30
N ASN A 670 -15.57 -11.96 -43.18
CA ASN A 670 -16.26 -12.16 -41.90
C ASN A 670 -17.36 -13.23 -41.90
N LYS A 671 -17.59 -13.94 -43.02
CA LYS A 671 -18.63 -14.97 -43.15
C LYS A 671 -18.06 -16.39 -43.21
N GLU A 672 -18.91 -17.37 -42.91
CA GLU A 672 -18.56 -18.79 -42.94
C GLU A 672 -18.20 -19.27 -44.36
N GLU A 673 -18.88 -18.76 -45.40
CA GLU A 673 -18.58 -19.12 -46.80
C GLU A 673 -17.18 -18.65 -47.26
N GLU A 674 -16.55 -17.74 -46.52
CA GLU A 674 -15.27 -17.09 -46.86
C GLU A 674 -14.07 -17.75 -46.14
N ILE A 675 -14.29 -18.83 -45.38
CA ILE A 675 -13.25 -19.49 -44.58
C ILE A 675 -12.10 -20.00 -45.45
N ASP A 676 -12.39 -20.62 -46.60
CA ASP A 676 -11.36 -21.16 -47.48
C ASP A 676 -10.49 -20.05 -48.08
N GLU A 677 -11.09 -18.91 -48.43
CA GLU A 677 -10.37 -17.73 -48.91
C GLU A 677 -9.50 -17.14 -47.80
N ALA A 678 -10.01 -17.04 -46.58
CA ALA A 678 -9.24 -16.58 -45.43
C ALA A 678 -8.06 -17.52 -45.11
N CYS A 679 -8.27 -18.84 -45.13
CA CYS A 679 -7.20 -19.85 -44.96
C CYS A 679 -6.11 -19.70 -46.03
N LYS A 680 -6.50 -19.50 -47.29
CA LYS A 680 -5.56 -19.29 -48.39
C LYS A 680 -4.71 -18.03 -48.17
N LEU A 681 -5.32 -16.92 -47.77
CA LEU A 681 -4.59 -15.67 -47.47
C LEU A 681 -3.66 -15.84 -46.27
N ILE A 682 -4.06 -16.58 -45.23
CA ILE A 682 -3.19 -16.91 -44.10
C ILE A 682 -1.96 -17.69 -44.58
N GLN A 683 -2.16 -18.72 -45.40
CA GLN A 683 -1.09 -19.57 -45.92
C GLN A 683 -0.12 -18.80 -46.84
N GLU A 684 -0.64 -17.96 -47.73
CA GLU A 684 0.15 -17.21 -48.71
C GLU A 684 1.01 -16.12 -48.06
N HIS A 685 0.48 -15.44 -47.05
CA HIS A 685 1.10 -14.24 -46.47
C HIS A 685 1.61 -14.42 -45.04
N GLY A 686 1.32 -15.54 -44.38
CA GLY A 686 1.70 -15.80 -42.99
C GLY A 686 0.96 -14.91 -41.98
N PHE A 687 -0.33 -14.64 -42.23
CA PHE A 687 -1.12 -13.82 -41.31
C PHE A 687 -1.35 -14.51 -39.97
N VAL A 688 -1.17 -13.75 -38.89
CA VAL A 688 -1.48 -14.19 -37.53
C VAL A 688 -2.87 -13.75 -37.06
N ARG A 689 -3.31 -14.30 -35.93
CA ARG A 689 -4.59 -14.01 -35.25
C ARG A 689 -5.00 -12.53 -35.26
N GLU A 690 -4.07 -11.62 -34.97
CA GLU A 690 -4.38 -10.18 -34.87
C GLU A 690 -4.78 -9.51 -36.21
N HIS A 691 -4.62 -10.19 -37.35
CA HIS A 691 -5.08 -9.70 -38.65
C HIS A 691 -6.53 -10.07 -38.96
N LEU A 692 -7.09 -11.04 -38.24
CA LEU A 692 -8.43 -11.58 -38.51
C LEU A 692 -9.52 -10.82 -37.73
N SER A 693 -10.72 -10.84 -38.29
CA SER A 693 -11.94 -10.38 -37.62
C SER A 693 -12.31 -11.30 -36.44
N SER A 694 -13.11 -10.81 -35.49
CA SER A 694 -13.47 -11.61 -34.31
C SER A 694 -14.37 -12.78 -34.67
N GLU A 695 -15.18 -12.60 -35.71
CA GLU A 695 -16.09 -13.57 -36.30
C GLU A 695 -15.32 -14.77 -36.85
N MET A 696 -14.25 -14.52 -37.61
CA MET A 696 -13.38 -15.56 -38.18
C MET A 696 -12.70 -16.44 -37.11
N LEU A 697 -12.45 -15.89 -35.91
CA LEU A 697 -11.84 -16.61 -34.80
C LEU A 697 -12.79 -17.58 -34.08
N ASN A 698 -14.02 -17.75 -34.58
CA ASN A 698 -14.94 -18.78 -34.08
C ASN A 698 -14.80 -20.13 -34.81
N PHE A 699 -14.13 -20.18 -35.96
CA PHE A 699 -14.09 -21.37 -36.80
C PHE A 699 -12.81 -22.19 -36.62
N ALA A 700 -12.95 -23.51 -36.44
CA ALA A 700 -11.82 -24.43 -36.23
C ALA A 700 -10.82 -24.48 -37.41
N PRO A 701 -11.23 -24.47 -38.71
CA PRO A 701 -10.29 -24.46 -39.83
C PRO A 701 -9.31 -23.29 -39.80
N ILE A 702 -9.78 -22.09 -39.46
CA ILE A 702 -8.95 -20.89 -39.31
C ILE A 702 -7.88 -21.10 -38.24
N TRP A 703 -8.26 -21.66 -37.08
CA TRP A 703 -7.31 -21.92 -36.00
C TRP A 703 -6.31 -23.02 -36.32
N LYS A 704 -6.69 -24.07 -37.07
CA LYS A 704 -5.77 -25.09 -37.57
C LYS A 704 -4.72 -24.46 -38.50
N GLU A 705 -5.13 -23.57 -39.40
CA GLU A 705 -4.19 -22.86 -40.27
C GLU A 705 -3.23 -21.97 -39.45
N LEU A 706 -3.76 -21.18 -38.52
CA LEU A 706 -2.95 -20.35 -37.63
C LEU A 706 -1.96 -21.16 -36.78
N LEU A 707 -2.36 -22.36 -36.33
CA LEU A 707 -1.56 -23.21 -35.44
C LEU A 707 -0.27 -23.71 -36.10
N LYS A 708 -0.24 -23.81 -37.44
CA LYS A 708 0.92 -24.30 -38.19
C LYS A 708 2.19 -23.51 -37.83
N ASP A 709 2.11 -22.19 -37.90
CA ASP A 709 3.22 -21.26 -37.69
C ASP A 709 3.06 -20.43 -36.41
N MET A 710 2.14 -20.80 -35.52
CA MET A 710 1.86 -20.02 -34.30
C MET A 710 3.10 -19.92 -33.40
N PRO A 711 3.53 -18.70 -33.01
CA PRO A 711 4.60 -18.49 -32.05
C PRO A 711 4.22 -19.03 -30.66
N MET A 712 5.20 -19.54 -29.90
CA MET A 712 4.94 -20.19 -28.60
C MET A 712 4.18 -19.31 -27.60
N THR A 713 4.52 -18.03 -27.49
CA THR A 713 3.80 -17.11 -26.58
C THR A 713 2.33 -16.93 -26.98
N ALA A 714 2.04 -16.94 -28.29
CA ALA A 714 0.67 -16.88 -28.79
C ALA A 714 -0.04 -18.24 -28.58
N LEU A 715 0.66 -19.35 -28.80
CA LEU A 715 0.14 -20.69 -28.55
C LEU A 715 -0.30 -20.86 -27.09
N LEU A 716 0.59 -20.56 -26.14
CA LEU A 716 0.31 -20.65 -24.71
C LEU A 716 -0.92 -19.84 -24.30
N ARG A 717 -1.08 -18.62 -24.84
CA ARG A 717 -2.23 -17.75 -24.55
C ARG A 717 -3.55 -18.23 -25.14
N ASN A 718 -3.52 -19.15 -26.11
CA ASN A 718 -4.70 -19.60 -26.86
C ASN A 718 -5.02 -21.08 -26.67
N LEU A 719 -4.31 -21.81 -25.80
CA LEU A 719 -4.58 -23.23 -25.53
C LEU A 719 -6.04 -23.48 -25.15
N SER A 720 -6.61 -22.64 -24.27
CA SER A 720 -8.02 -22.71 -23.88
C SER A 720 -8.97 -22.61 -25.07
N LYS A 721 -8.69 -21.70 -26.02
CA LYS A 721 -9.53 -21.51 -27.21
C LYS A 721 -9.38 -22.68 -28.19
N LEU A 722 -8.17 -23.17 -28.39
CA LEU A 722 -7.90 -24.36 -29.22
C LEU A 722 -8.61 -25.60 -28.67
N SER A 723 -8.58 -25.82 -27.35
CA SER A 723 -9.32 -26.92 -26.71
C SER A 723 -10.83 -26.73 -26.81
N SER A 724 -11.35 -25.51 -26.67
CA SER A 724 -12.81 -25.25 -26.78
C SER A 724 -13.37 -25.49 -28.20
N LEU A 725 -12.50 -25.53 -29.21
CA LEU A 725 -12.84 -25.84 -30.61
C LEU A 725 -12.51 -27.30 -30.98
N ASP A 726 -12.21 -28.14 -29.98
CA ASP A 726 -11.82 -29.54 -30.14
C ASP A 726 -10.57 -29.79 -31.01
N ILE A 727 -9.72 -28.78 -31.20
CA ILE A 727 -8.50 -28.92 -32.02
C ILE A 727 -7.41 -29.66 -31.24
N ILE A 728 -7.36 -29.46 -29.91
CA ILE A 728 -6.33 -30.05 -29.05
C ILE A 728 -6.93 -30.73 -27.80
N SER A 729 -8.25 -30.91 -27.76
CA SER A 729 -8.93 -31.47 -26.58
C SER A 729 -8.66 -32.98 -26.42
N GLY A 730 -8.43 -33.68 -27.53
CA GLY A 730 -8.26 -35.13 -27.59
C GLY A 730 -9.57 -35.92 -27.74
N GLU A 731 -10.72 -35.26 -27.96
CA GLU A 731 -12.00 -35.96 -28.18
C GLU A 731 -12.16 -36.46 -29.62
N ASP A 732 -11.79 -35.66 -30.61
CA ASP A 732 -11.77 -36.06 -32.01
C ASP A 732 -10.40 -36.68 -32.40
N PRO A 733 -10.34 -37.99 -32.71
CA PRO A 733 -9.09 -38.66 -33.10
C PRO A 733 -8.48 -38.09 -34.38
N THR A 734 -9.25 -37.42 -35.23
CA THR A 734 -8.71 -36.78 -36.45
C THR A 734 -7.79 -35.60 -36.14
N ASN A 735 -7.85 -35.07 -34.91
CA ASN A 735 -7.02 -33.96 -34.45
C ASN A 735 -5.76 -34.38 -33.68
N ALA A 736 -5.45 -35.68 -33.62
CA ALA A 736 -4.29 -36.21 -32.89
C ALA A 736 -2.95 -35.56 -33.31
N GLU A 737 -2.78 -35.29 -34.60
CA GLU A 737 -1.58 -34.60 -35.13
C GLU A 737 -1.36 -33.21 -34.51
N TRP A 738 -2.45 -32.50 -34.17
CA TRP A 738 -2.37 -31.15 -33.61
C TRP A 738 -2.01 -31.17 -32.13
N VAL A 739 -2.48 -32.19 -31.39
CA VAL A 739 -2.07 -32.44 -30.01
C VAL A 739 -0.57 -32.74 -29.98
N GLU A 740 -0.10 -33.67 -30.81
CA GLU A 740 1.32 -34.05 -30.89
C GLU A 740 2.20 -32.83 -31.22
N LYS A 741 1.81 -32.03 -32.22
CA LYS A 741 2.53 -30.81 -32.60
C LYS A 741 2.63 -29.78 -31.47
N VAL A 742 1.59 -29.64 -30.65
CA VAL A 742 1.62 -28.74 -29.48
C VAL A 742 2.51 -29.30 -28.38
N VAL A 743 2.44 -30.60 -28.11
CA VAL A 743 3.28 -31.30 -27.13
C VAL A 743 4.75 -31.21 -27.51
N GLU A 744 5.10 -31.43 -28.78
CA GLU A 744 6.46 -31.32 -29.30
C GLU A 744 7.03 -29.91 -29.07
N LYS A 745 6.26 -28.86 -29.42
CA LYS A 745 6.68 -27.47 -29.20
C LYS A 745 7.00 -27.14 -27.75
N PHE A 746 6.22 -27.64 -26.79
CA PHE A 746 6.49 -27.40 -25.35
C PHE A 746 7.56 -28.32 -24.76
N ASN A 747 7.91 -29.40 -25.45
CA ASN A 747 9.02 -30.26 -25.05
C ASN A 747 10.37 -29.82 -25.64
N ASP A 748 10.39 -28.96 -26.66
CA ASP A 748 11.62 -28.42 -27.24
C ASP A 748 12.20 -27.25 -26.41
N GLU A 749 13.29 -27.52 -25.69
CA GLU A 749 14.02 -26.53 -24.89
C GLU A 749 14.62 -25.38 -25.74
N SER A 750 15.07 -25.68 -26.96
CA SER A 750 15.61 -24.69 -27.89
C SER A 750 14.53 -23.72 -28.35
N ALA A 751 13.34 -24.25 -28.67
CA ALA A 751 12.18 -23.44 -29.01
C ALA A 751 11.75 -22.53 -27.86
N ILE A 752 11.69 -23.04 -26.62
CA ILE A 752 11.36 -22.28 -25.41
C ILE A 752 12.33 -21.10 -25.23
N LYS A 753 13.64 -21.35 -25.30
CA LYS A 753 14.69 -20.34 -25.16
C LYS A 753 14.65 -19.30 -26.28
N LYS A 754 14.49 -19.74 -27.54
CA LYS A 754 14.38 -18.85 -28.70
C LYS A 754 13.13 -17.97 -28.63
N ALA A 755 12.02 -18.51 -28.14
CA ALA A 755 10.78 -17.78 -27.88
C ALA A 755 10.87 -16.87 -26.65
N ARG A 756 11.92 -17.02 -25.82
CA ARG A 756 12.11 -16.33 -24.53
C ARG A 756 10.89 -16.49 -23.63
N LEU A 757 10.35 -17.71 -23.61
CA LEU A 757 9.15 -18.01 -22.84
C LEU A 757 9.52 -18.07 -21.35
N HIS A 758 9.11 -17.06 -20.61
CA HIS A 758 9.47 -16.91 -19.20
C HIS A 758 8.78 -17.97 -18.33
N PRO A 759 9.44 -18.58 -17.33
CA PRO A 759 8.85 -19.60 -16.48
C PRO A 759 7.55 -19.16 -15.80
N LEU A 760 7.49 -17.91 -15.29
CA LEU A 760 6.25 -17.37 -14.72
C LEU A 760 5.11 -17.33 -15.73
N THR A 761 5.39 -17.02 -17.01
CA THR A 761 4.37 -17.01 -18.06
C THR A 761 3.85 -18.42 -18.33
N ILE A 762 4.73 -19.42 -18.31
CA ILE A 762 4.36 -20.84 -18.43
C ILE A 762 3.51 -21.27 -17.24
N LEU A 763 3.91 -20.91 -16.03
CA LEU A 763 3.17 -21.22 -14.80
C LEU A 763 1.74 -20.66 -14.83
N VAL A 764 1.60 -19.37 -15.16
CA VAL A 764 0.27 -18.72 -15.31
C VAL A 764 -0.54 -19.36 -16.43
N GLY A 765 0.09 -19.64 -17.58
CA GLY A 765 -0.57 -20.30 -18.71
C GLY A 765 -1.03 -21.72 -18.38
N SER A 766 -0.21 -22.48 -17.66
CA SER A 766 -0.49 -23.85 -17.23
C SER A 766 -1.63 -23.89 -16.21
N SER A 767 -1.59 -23.06 -15.17
CA SER A 767 -2.67 -22.95 -14.19
C SER A 767 -3.98 -22.51 -14.88
N THR A 768 -3.91 -21.54 -15.80
CA THR A 768 -5.07 -21.12 -16.58
C THR A 768 -5.65 -22.27 -17.39
N TYR A 769 -4.84 -22.99 -18.17
CA TYR A 769 -5.28 -24.08 -19.03
C TYR A 769 -5.88 -25.24 -18.24
N ASN A 770 -5.21 -25.67 -17.16
CA ASN A 770 -5.62 -26.81 -16.34
C ASN A 770 -6.92 -26.56 -15.56
N ARG A 771 -7.34 -25.30 -15.40
CA ARG A 771 -8.62 -24.96 -14.76
C ARG A 771 -9.85 -25.40 -15.55
N GLY A 772 -9.72 -25.63 -16.86
CA GLY A 772 -10.82 -26.02 -17.76
C GLY A 772 -11.90 -24.95 -18.00
N LYS A 773 -11.76 -23.75 -17.41
CA LYS A 773 -12.73 -22.65 -17.55
C LYS A 773 -12.10 -21.28 -17.38
N GLY A 774 -12.68 -20.28 -18.04
CA GLY A 774 -12.22 -18.89 -17.99
C GLY A 774 -12.50 -18.21 -16.65
N LEU A 775 -11.61 -17.29 -16.25
CA LEU A 775 -11.75 -16.50 -15.01
C LEU A 775 -12.84 -15.42 -15.07
N LYS A 776 -13.01 -14.77 -16.23
CA LYS A 776 -13.92 -13.62 -16.43
C LYS A 776 -14.86 -13.80 -17.64
N GLY A 777 -15.23 -15.04 -17.98
CA GLY A 777 -16.07 -15.33 -19.14
C GLY A 777 -16.71 -16.72 -19.11
N LYS A 778 -17.56 -16.99 -20.11
CA LYS A 778 -18.32 -18.26 -20.25
C LYS A 778 -17.57 -19.37 -20.98
N LEU A 779 -16.30 -19.16 -21.34
CA LEU A 779 -15.53 -20.13 -22.11
C LEU A 779 -15.12 -21.29 -21.19
N GLU A 780 -15.53 -22.50 -21.57
CA GLU A 780 -15.16 -23.76 -20.94
C GLU A 780 -14.47 -24.65 -21.98
N TRP A 781 -13.57 -25.51 -21.52
CA TRP A 781 -12.84 -26.42 -22.40
C TRP A 781 -12.38 -27.65 -21.66
N LYS A 782 -12.14 -28.73 -22.41
CA LYS A 782 -11.55 -29.95 -21.87
C LYS A 782 -10.04 -29.84 -21.83
N VAL A 783 -9.48 -30.20 -20.67
CA VAL A 783 -8.03 -30.23 -20.43
C VAL A 783 -7.46 -31.52 -21.01
N ASN A 784 -6.47 -31.40 -21.89
CA ASN A 784 -5.75 -32.55 -22.41
C ASN A 784 -4.55 -32.89 -21.47
N PRO A 785 -4.49 -34.10 -20.89
CA PRO A 785 -3.41 -34.50 -19.97
C PRO A 785 -2.00 -34.47 -20.58
N GLU A 786 -1.85 -34.75 -21.88
CA GLU A 786 -0.56 -34.73 -22.57
C GLU A 786 -0.01 -33.31 -22.67
N ILE A 787 -0.89 -32.34 -22.97
CA ILE A 787 -0.54 -30.92 -23.03
C ILE A 787 -0.21 -30.40 -21.63
N SER A 788 -0.99 -30.79 -20.62
CA SER A 788 -0.71 -30.43 -19.22
C SER A 788 0.67 -30.93 -18.78
N THR A 789 1.03 -32.16 -19.16
CA THR A 789 2.34 -32.76 -18.89
C THR A 789 3.46 -32.01 -19.63
N ALA A 790 3.24 -31.65 -20.90
CA ALA A 790 4.20 -30.88 -21.69
C ALA A 790 4.44 -29.47 -21.10
N LEU A 791 3.40 -28.79 -20.62
CA LEU A 791 3.52 -27.49 -19.95
C LEU A 791 4.31 -27.60 -18.64
N ASN A 792 4.09 -28.66 -17.87
CA ASN A 792 4.90 -28.95 -16.69
C ASN A 792 6.38 -29.14 -17.07
N SER A 793 6.68 -29.90 -18.13
CA SER A 793 8.05 -30.02 -18.63
C SER A 793 8.64 -28.69 -19.10
N ALA A 794 7.85 -27.87 -19.79
CA ALA A 794 8.27 -26.59 -20.34
C ALA A 794 8.67 -25.60 -19.24
N PHE A 795 7.97 -25.62 -18.09
CA PHE A 795 8.28 -24.80 -16.94
C PHE A 795 9.73 -24.97 -16.46
N TYR A 796 10.20 -26.21 -16.32
CA TYR A 796 11.57 -26.51 -15.90
C TYR A 796 12.59 -26.13 -16.98
N LYS A 797 12.32 -26.47 -18.24
CA LYS A 797 13.19 -26.16 -19.40
C LYS A 797 13.35 -24.67 -19.67
N ALA A 798 12.45 -23.83 -19.14
CA ALA A 798 12.54 -22.38 -19.25
C ALA A 798 13.59 -21.77 -18.31
N PHE A 799 14.04 -22.50 -17.27
CA PHE A 799 15.17 -22.10 -16.44
C PHE A 799 16.50 -22.52 -17.07
N ARG A 800 17.60 -21.89 -16.64
CA ARG A 800 18.94 -22.35 -17.01
C ARG A 800 19.24 -23.65 -16.26
N ASN A 801 19.62 -24.70 -16.99
CA ASN A 801 20.14 -25.92 -16.38
C ASN A 801 21.45 -25.61 -15.67
N VAL A 802 21.59 -26.10 -14.45
CA VAL A 802 22.79 -25.93 -13.62
C VAL A 802 23.17 -27.26 -12.98
N GLU A 803 24.46 -27.47 -12.81
CA GLU A 803 24.99 -28.65 -12.12
C GLU A 803 24.66 -28.57 -10.62
N PRO A 804 24.33 -29.70 -9.97
CA PRO A 804 24.03 -29.73 -8.55
C PRO A 804 25.25 -29.36 -7.70
N THR A 805 25.00 -28.65 -6.61
CA THR A 805 26.01 -28.32 -5.60
C THR A 805 26.27 -29.49 -4.64
N ASN A 806 25.34 -30.45 -4.57
CA ASN A 806 25.38 -31.60 -3.65
C ASN A 806 25.39 -31.18 -2.16
N LYS A 807 24.84 -30.01 -1.85
CA LYS A 807 24.65 -29.52 -0.47
C LYS A 807 23.28 -29.90 0.07
N ARG A 808 23.08 -29.75 1.38
CA ARG A 808 21.81 -30.01 2.05
C ARG A 808 20.99 -28.73 2.13
N PHE A 809 19.85 -28.70 1.46
CA PHE A 809 18.99 -27.53 1.36
C PHE A 809 17.76 -27.64 2.26
N CYS A 810 17.42 -26.52 2.86
CA CYS A 810 16.14 -26.30 3.51
C CYS A 810 15.38 -25.22 2.73
N LEU A 811 14.26 -25.61 2.09
CA LEU A 811 13.37 -24.67 1.40
C LEU A 811 12.24 -24.30 2.34
N ALA A 812 12.19 -23.04 2.75
CA ALA A 812 11.20 -22.50 3.64
C ALA A 812 10.26 -21.56 2.87
N PHE A 813 9.01 -21.99 2.71
CA PHE A 813 7.97 -21.22 2.03
C PHE A 813 7.14 -20.46 3.06
N ASP A 814 7.12 -19.14 2.92
CA ASP A 814 6.22 -18.29 3.68
C ASP A 814 4.78 -18.51 3.20
N VAL A 815 3.92 -18.98 4.11
CA VAL A 815 2.49 -19.21 3.86
C VAL A 815 1.60 -18.27 4.66
N SER A 816 2.17 -17.19 5.17
CA SER A 816 1.44 -16.13 5.87
C SER A 816 0.40 -15.45 4.99
N GLY A 817 -0.53 -14.72 5.64
CA GLY A 817 -1.59 -13.97 4.97
C GLY A 817 -1.10 -13.09 3.82
N SER A 818 0.02 -12.40 3.99
CA SER A 818 0.58 -11.46 3.00
C SER A 818 0.99 -12.14 1.69
N MET A 819 1.41 -13.41 1.75
CA MET A 819 1.79 -14.19 0.57
C MET A 819 0.61 -14.63 -0.31
N THR A 820 -0.65 -14.40 0.10
CA THR A 820 -1.82 -14.60 -0.79
C THR A 820 -1.88 -13.62 -1.96
N GLN A 821 -1.14 -12.52 -1.88
CA GLN A 821 -1.06 -11.51 -2.93
C GLN A 821 -0.67 -12.11 -4.30
N SER A 822 -1.18 -11.53 -5.37
CA SER A 822 -0.90 -11.97 -6.73
C SER A 822 0.54 -11.67 -7.14
N ILE A 823 1.28 -12.68 -7.63
CA ILE A 823 2.61 -12.46 -8.20
C ILE A 823 2.48 -11.68 -9.52
N SER A 824 3.13 -10.52 -9.62
CA SER A 824 3.13 -9.66 -10.82
C SER A 824 1.74 -9.35 -11.39
N GLY A 825 0.71 -9.28 -10.54
CA GLY A 825 -0.69 -9.04 -10.94
C GLY A 825 -1.30 -10.18 -11.76
N SER A 826 -0.79 -11.40 -11.59
CA SER A 826 -1.31 -12.61 -12.23
C SER A 826 -2.42 -13.27 -11.41
N SER A 827 -2.98 -14.36 -11.91
CA SER A 827 -3.98 -15.17 -11.20
C SER A 827 -3.39 -16.10 -10.14
N ILE A 828 -2.07 -16.10 -9.95
CA ILE A 828 -1.36 -17.00 -9.04
C ILE A 828 -0.87 -16.22 -7.83
N SER A 829 -1.02 -16.80 -6.64
CA SER A 829 -0.51 -16.21 -5.39
C SER A 829 1.01 -16.32 -5.26
N CYS A 830 1.64 -15.44 -4.48
CA CYS A 830 3.07 -15.54 -4.17
C CYS A 830 3.42 -16.86 -3.48
N ARG A 831 2.50 -17.49 -2.73
CA ARG A 831 2.70 -18.82 -2.14
C ARG A 831 2.88 -19.92 -3.18
N THR A 832 1.92 -20.05 -4.08
CA THR A 832 1.96 -21.06 -5.15
C THR A 832 3.16 -20.82 -6.06
N ALA A 833 3.44 -19.56 -6.36
CA ALA A 833 4.62 -19.15 -7.12
C ALA A 833 5.94 -19.55 -6.42
N SER A 834 6.02 -19.37 -5.10
CA SER A 834 7.20 -19.76 -4.28
C SER A 834 7.44 -21.27 -4.30
N ALA A 835 6.38 -22.05 -4.08
CA ALA A 835 6.48 -23.51 -4.13
C ALA A 835 6.90 -24.02 -5.52
N ALA A 836 6.37 -23.42 -6.59
CA ALA A 836 6.76 -23.74 -7.96
C ALA A 836 8.25 -23.43 -8.24
N LEU A 837 8.79 -22.32 -7.71
CA LEU A 837 10.22 -22.03 -7.76
C LEU A 837 11.05 -23.07 -6.99
N GLY A 838 10.58 -23.49 -5.82
CA GLY A 838 11.27 -24.48 -4.99
C GLY A 838 11.42 -25.85 -5.66
N LEU A 839 10.52 -26.21 -6.58
CA LEU A 839 10.63 -27.44 -7.37
C LEU A 839 11.91 -27.53 -8.20
N ILE A 840 12.46 -26.39 -8.60
CA ILE A 840 13.69 -26.34 -9.39
C ILE A 840 14.83 -26.90 -8.53
N THR A 841 14.98 -26.39 -7.32
CA THR A 841 15.98 -26.88 -6.37
C THR A 841 15.72 -28.33 -5.97
N LEU A 842 14.45 -28.74 -5.78
CA LEU A 842 14.08 -30.14 -5.52
C LEU A 842 14.47 -31.11 -6.66
N LYS A 843 14.48 -30.64 -7.91
CA LYS A 843 14.89 -31.46 -9.06
C LYS A 843 16.40 -31.48 -9.28
N THR A 844 17.08 -30.38 -8.95
CA THR A 844 18.52 -30.25 -9.12
C THR A 844 19.28 -30.91 -7.97
N GLU A 845 18.92 -30.63 -6.73
CA GLU A 845 19.72 -31.01 -5.57
C GLU A 845 19.27 -32.36 -4.95
N PRO A 846 20.22 -33.22 -4.53
CA PRO A 846 19.90 -34.55 -4.04
C PRO A 846 19.29 -34.58 -2.64
N VAL A 847 19.56 -33.56 -1.81
CA VAL A 847 19.11 -33.49 -0.41
C VAL A 847 18.40 -32.16 -0.16
N VAL A 848 17.07 -32.20 -0.20
CA VAL A 848 16.22 -31.02 -0.02
C VAL A 848 15.07 -31.36 0.93
N GLU A 849 14.85 -30.52 1.93
CA GLU A 849 13.70 -30.62 2.83
C GLU A 849 12.83 -29.36 2.69
N CYS A 850 11.53 -29.54 2.43
CA CYS A 850 10.57 -28.46 2.24
C CYS A 850 9.73 -28.21 3.48
N MET A 851 9.55 -26.94 3.81
CA MET A 851 8.86 -26.49 5.01
C MET A 851 7.96 -25.30 4.66
N ALA A 852 6.80 -25.21 5.30
CA ALA A 852 5.96 -24.02 5.34
C ALA A 852 6.05 -23.39 6.71
N PHE A 853 6.06 -22.07 6.75
CA PHE A 853 6.04 -21.33 8.01
C PHE A 853 5.04 -20.18 7.99
N GLN A 854 4.47 -19.95 9.17
CA GLN A 854 3.70 -18.78 9.58
C GLN A 854 4.03 -18.53 11.06
N ASP A 855 3.04 -18.33 11.94
CA ASP A 855 3.18 -18.37 13.41
C ASP A 855 3.50 -19.79 13.93
N LYS A 856 3.16 -20.80 13.13
CA LYS A 856 3.38 -22.23 13.38
C LYS A 856 4.12 -22.89 12.22
N PHE A 857 4.83 -23.96 12.57
CA PHE A 857 5.66 -24.73 11.65
C PHE A 857 4.86 -25.89 11.04
N VAL A 858 4.90 -26.04 9.71
CA VAL A 858 4.26 -27.17 9.00
C VAL A 858 5.26 -27.80 8.03
N HIS A 859 5.53 -29.10 8.18
CA HIS A 859 6.31 -29.83 7.19
C HIS A 859 5.47 -30.04 5.92
N LEU A 860 5.98 -29.58 4.77
CA LEU A 860 5.29 -29.73 3.50
C LEU A 860 5.72 -31.01 2.81
N LYS A 861 4.75 -31.86 2.49
CA LYS A 861 4.96 -33.09 1.69
C LYS A 861 5.05 -32.76 0.19
N ILE A 862 5.84 -31.76 -0.18
CA ILE A 862 6.13 -31.45 -1.57
C ILE A 862 7.27 -32.34 -2.05
N ASN A 863 7.14 -32.94 -3.22
CA ASN A 863 8.18 -33.72 -3.86
C ASN A 863 8.37 -33.29 -5.33
N LYS A 864 9.48 -33.74 -5.93
CA LYS A 864 9.91 -33.36 -7.28
C LYS A 864 8.97 -33.82 -8.41
N ASP A 865 8.08 -34.76 -8.15
CA ASP A 865 7.17 -35.35 -9.14
C ASP A 865 5.77 -34.72 -9.11
N MET A 866 5.50 -33.81 -8.15
CA MET A 866 4.22 -33.11 -8.09
C MET A 866 4.00 -32.20 -9.29
N THR A 867 2.76 -32.16 -9.76
CA THR A 867 2.33 -31.22 -10.80
C THR A 867 2.12 -29.83 -10.20
N LEU A 868 2.16 -28.79 -11.04
CA LEU A 868 1.87 -27.42 -10.63
C LEU A 868 0.47 -27.28 -10.00
N GLU A 869 -0.50 -28.06 -10.48
CA GLU A 869 -1.85 -28.10 -9.93
C GLU A 869 -1.89 -28.72 -8.52
N GLN A 870 -1.19 -29.84 -8.31
CA GLN A 870 -1.10 -30.47 -6.99
C GLN A 870 -0.44 -29.54 -5.96
N ILE A 871 0.51 -28.72 -6.41
CA ILE A 871 1.16 -27.71 -5.58
C ILE A 871 0.21 -26.58 -5.26
N GLU A 872 -0.52 -26.05 -6.25
CA GLU A 872 -1.55 -25.03 -6.04
C GLU A 872 -2.57 -25.52 -4.99
N GLN A 873 -3.09 -26.74 -5.14
CA GLN A 873 -4.00 -27.37 -4.17
C GLN A 873 -3.37 -27.55 -2.78
N THR A 874 -2.10 -27.95 -2.72
CA THR A 874 -1.39 -28.15 -1.44
C THR A 874 -1.17 -26.81 -0.72
N MET A 875 -0.78 -25.76 -1.45
CA MET A 875 -0.48 -24.45 -0.89
C MET A 875 -1.76 -23.68 -0.52
N ASP A 876 -2.81 -23.77 -1.33
CA ASP A 876 -4.10 -23.12 -1.08
C ASP A 876 -4.88 -23.81 0.06
N GLY A 877 -4.59 -25.08 0.35
CA GLY A 877 -5.19 -25.83 1.46
C GLY A 877 -4.61 -25.51 2.84
N LEU A 878 -3.56 -24.68 2.94
CA LEU A 878 -2.93 -24.31 4.21
C LEU A 878 -3.65 -23.16 4.90
N SER A 879 -3.79 -23.23 6.21
CA SER A 879 -4.31 -22.14 7.05
C SER A 879 -3.40 -20.90 6.98
N PHE A 880 -3.96 -19.74 7.30
CA PHE A 880 -3.23 -18.47 7.37
C PHE A 880 -2.79 -18.14 8.80
N GLY A 881 -1.72 -17.35 8.93
CA GLY A 881 -1.15 -16.94 10.20
C GLY A 881 -0.12 -15.82 10.01
N SER A 882 0.48 -15.39 11.13
CA SER A 882 1.47 -14.30 11.17
C SER A 882 2.83 -14.69 10.56
N THR A 883 3.66 -13.71 10.20
CA THR A 883 4.92 -13.95 9.48
C THR A 883 6.11 -14.00 10.45
N ASN A 884 6.71 -15.18 10.62
CA ASN A 884 7.96 -15.37 11.36
C ASN A 884 9.05 -16.02 10.49
N CYS A 885 9.86 -15.19 9.83
CA CYS A 885 10.97 -15.65 8.99
C CYS A 885 12.15 -16.28 9.76
N ALA A 886 12.17 -16.22 11.10
CA ALA A 886 13.18 -16.90 11.92
C ALA A 886 12.86 -18.38 12.16
N ALA A 887 11.57 -18.75 12.04
CA ALA A 887 11.05 -20.09 12.35
C ALA A 887 11.81 -21.24 11.65
N PRO A 888 12.24 -21.14 10.37
CA PRO A 888 12.98 -22.21 9.71
C PRO A 888 14.30 -22.57 10.42
N MET A 889 15.09 -21.56 10.81
CA MET A 889 16.38 -21.76 11.47
C MET A 889 16.20 -22.22 12.92
N GLU A 890 15.22 -21.65 13.64
CA GLU A 890 14.89 -22.04 15.01
C GLU A 890 14.41 -23.50 15.08
N TRP A 891 13.56 -23.91 14.14
CA TRP A 891 13.09 -25.28 14.05
C TRP A 891 14.24 -26.24 13.74
N ALA A 892 15.11 -25.89 12.78
CA ALA A 892 16.23 -26.75 12.40
C ALA A 892 17.20 -26.94 13.56
N LEU A 893 17.48 -25.88 14.33
CA LEU A 893 18.30 -25.93 15.54
C LEU A 893 17.66 -26.82 16.61
N LYS A 894 16.37 -26.60 16.91
CA LYS A 894 15.62 -27.37 17.92
C LYS A 894 15.59 -28.86 17.61
N ASN A 895 15.47 -29.22 16.33
CA ASN A 895 15.39 -30.61 15.88
C ASN A 895 16.76 -31.20 15.49
N LYS A 896 17.85 -30.46 15.66
CA LYS A 896 19.23 -30.87 15.29
C LYS A 896 19.34 -31.31 13.82
N LYS A 897 18.57 -30.68 12.93
CA LYS A 897 18.62 -30.92 11.48
C LYS A 897 19.77 -30.11 10.87
N LYS A 898 20.66 -30.77 10.14
CA LYS A 898 21.84 -30.14 9.52
C LYS A 898 21.57 -29.73 8.07
N PHE A 899 21.64 -28.44 7.80
CA PHE A 899 21.52 -27.82 6.49
C PHE A 899 22.72 -26.93 6.20
N ASP A 900 23.17 -26.95 4.96
CA ASP A 900 24.24 -26.08 4.47
C ASP A 900 23.66 -24.78 3.92
N VAL A 901 22.41 -24.82 3.43
CA VAL A 901 21.74 -23.69 2.78
C VAL A 901 20.28 -23.62 3.22
N PHE A 902 19.84 -22.45 3.69
CA PHE A 902 18.44 -22.09 3.83
C PHE A 902 18.02 -21.22 2.65
N ILE A 903 16.88 -21.51 2.03
CA ILE A 903 16.23 -20.62 1.06
C ILE A 903 14.87 -20.25 1.62
N VAL A 904 14.68 -18.96 1.95
CA VAL A 904 13.43 -18.43 2.49
C VAL A 904 12.72 -17.66 1.38
N TYR A 905 11.55 -18.15 0.97
CA TYR A 905 10.69 -17.50 -0.02
C TYR A 905 9.66 -16.66 0.71
N THR A 906 9.75 -15.33 0.64
CA THR A 906 8.92 -14.41 1.43
C THR A 906 8.79 -13.06 0.70
N ASP A 907 7.88 -12.22 1.18
CA ASP A 907 7.82 -10.80 0.86
C ASP A 907 8.65 -9.93 1.82
N ASN A 908 9.35 -10.53 2.80
CA ASN A 908 10.20 -9.86 3.80
C ASN A 908 9.41 -9.05 4.85
N GLU A 909 8.12 -9.31 4.98
CA GLU A 909 7.22 -8.61 5.91
C GLU A 909 7.14 -9.35 7.26
N THR A 910 8.30 -9.73 7.81
CA THR A 910 8.39 -10.45 9.09
C THR A 910 8.10 -9.51 10.27
N TYR A 911 7.31 -9.96 11.24
CA TYR A 911 6.99 -9.14 12.43
C TYR A 911 6.70 -9.95 13.70
N TYR A 912 6.48 -11.27 13.61
CA TYR A 912 5.87 -12.04 14.71
C TYR A 912 6.85 -12.79 15.63
N GLY A 913 8.06 -13.11 15.17
CA GLY A 913 8.98 -13.93 15.97
C GLY A 913 9.68 -13.16 17.10
N ASP A 914 10.07 -13.88 18.16
CA ASP A 914 10.88 -13.34 19.27
C ASP A 914 12.33 -13.05 18.87
N VAL A 915 12.80 -13.63 17.77
CA VAL A 915 14.19 -13.52 17.30
C VAL A 915 14.21 -13.05 15.84
N HIS A 916 15.13 -12.16 15.51
CA HIS A 916 15.35 -11.73 14.12
C HIS A 916 15.93 -12.88 13.26
N PRO A 917 15.57 -12.99 11.97
CA PRO A 917 16.09 -14.07 11.10
C PRO A 917 17.62 -14.13 11.02
N ASN A 918 18.32 -12.98 10.99
CA ASN A 918 19.78 -12.92 11.01
C ASN A 918 20.37 -13.53 12.30
N GLN A 919 19.73 -13.27 13.44
CA GLN A 919 20.13 -13.78 14.74
C GLN A 919 19.82 -15.27 14.86
N ALA A 920 18.67 -15.71 14.34
CA ALA A 920 18.31 -17.12 14.28
C ALA A 920 19.33 -17.92 13.44
N LEU A 921 19.82 -17.36 12.33
CA LEU A 921 20.89 -17.98 11.54
C LEU A 921 22.22 -18.02 12.30
N LYS A 922 22.61 -16.93 12.98
CA LYS A 922 23.81 -16.90 13.84
C LYS A 922 23.73 -17.96 14.95
N ASN A 923 22.57 -18.07 15.59
CA ASN A 923 22.29 -19.09 16.62
C ASN A 923 22.39 -20.51 16.04
N TYR A 924 21.83 -20.74 14.84
CA TYR A 924 21.91 -22.02 14.14
C TYR A 924 23.35 -22.42 13.83
N ARG A 925 24.14 -21.52 13.22
CA ARG A 925 25.56 -21.77 12.89
C ARG A 925 26.36 -22.18 14.11
N LYS A 926 26.18 -21.46 15.23
CA LYS A 926 26.85 -21.74 16.51
C LYS A 926 26.35 -23.06 17.13
N GLY A 927 25.05 -23.28 17.16
CA GLY A 927 24.44 -24.45 17.81
C GLY A 927 24.63 -25.77 17.06
N MET A 928 24.84 -25.71 15.73
CA MET A 928 25.02 -26.89 14.87
C MET A 928 26.48 -27.15 14.46
N ASP A 929 27.41 -26.26 14.84
CA ASP A 929 28.81 -26.27 14.40
C ASP A 929 28.96 -26.24 12.86
N LEU A 930 28.23 -25.30 12.24
CA LEU A 930 28.21 -25.09 10.79
C LEU A 930 28.41 -23.60 10.46
N PRO A 931 29.65 -23.06 10.59
CA PRO A 931 29.91 -21.63 10.45
C PRO A 931 29.65 -21.08 9.04
N ASN A 932 29.68 -21.95 8.03
CA ASN A 932 29.49 -21.60 6.62
C ASN A 932 28.05 -21.80 6.12
N THR A 933 27.07 -22.05 7.01
CA THR A 933 25.67 -22.18 6.57
C THR A 933 25.20 -20.86 5.94
N LYS A 934 24.61 -20.94 4.75
CA LYS A 934 24.16 -19.79 3.96
C LYS A 934 22.65 -19.58 4.07
N LEU A 935 22.22 -18.33 3.93
CA LEU A 935 20.81 -17.95 3.81
C LEU A 935 20.60 -17.22 2.48
N ILE A 936 19.67 -17.72 1.68
CA ILE A 936 19.20 -17.07 0.47
C ILE A 936 17.78 -16.56 0.73
N VAL A 937 17.57 -15.28 0.53
CA VAL A 937 16.26 -14.63 0.62
C VAL A 937 15.71 -14.49 -0.78
N MET A 938 14.65 -15.24 -1.08
CA MET A 938 13.89 -15.16 -2.33
C MET A 938 12.79 -14.12 -2.17
N GLY A 939 13.05 -12.90 -2.61
CA GLY A 939 12.08 -11.80 -2.57
C GLY A 939 10.97 -12.01 -3.60
N MET A 940 9.75 -12.22 -3.13
CA MET A 940 8.57 -12.53 -3.95
C MET A 940 7.70 -11.30 -4.27
N SER A 941 8.08 -10.13 -3.78
CA SER A 941 7.41 -8.84 -4.02
C SER A 941 8.42 -7.74 -4.40
N ALA A 942 7.94 -6.67 -5.04
CA ALA A 942 8.76 -5.52 -5.43
C ALA A 942 8.86 -4.43 -4.35
N ASN A 943 8.94 -4.83 -3.07
CA ASN A 943 9.19 -3.91 -1.95
C ASN A 943 10.70 -3.69 -1.72
N GLU A 944 11.01 -2.76 -0.82
CA GLU A 944 12.38 -2.32 -0.53
C GLU A 944 13.05 -3.08 0.63
N PHE A 945 12.41 -4.13 1.14
CA PHE A 945 12.82 -4.79 2.37
C PHE A 945 13.53 -6.12 2.14
N THR A 946 14.45 -6.47 3.03
CA THR A 946 15.08 -7.79 3.09
C THR A 946 15.41 -8.22 4.51
N ILE A 947 15.28 -9.52 4.78
CA ILE A 947 15.75 -10.11 6.04
C ILE A 947 17.25 -10.49 5.99
N ALA A 948 17.91 -10.36 4.84
CA ALA A 948 19.34 -10.59 4.69
C ALA A 948 20.13 -9.40 5.26
N ASP A 949 21.05 -9.70 6.16
CA ASP A 949 21.96 -8.72 6.74
C ASP A 949 23.02 -8.31 5.69
N PRO A 950 23.09 -7.04 5.25
CA PRO A 950 24.02 -6.60 4.21
C PRO A 950 25.49 -6.69 4.63
N THR A 951 25.77 -6.90 5.92
CA THR A 951 27.13 -7.08 6.45
C THR A 951 27.56 -8.55 6.50
N ASP A 952 26.63 -9.49 6.32
CA ASP A 952 26.91 -10.94 6.34
C ASP A 952 27.06 -11.49 4.93
N LYS A 953 28.31 -11.77 4.52
CA LYS A 953 28.64 -12.36 3.21
C LYS A 953 28.00 -13.73 2.93
N ASN A 954 27.49 -14.41 3.97
CA ASN A 954 26.81 -15.70 3.84
C ASN A 954 25.28 -15.53 3.80
N MET A 955 24.78 -14.30 3.60
CA MET A 955 23.39 -14.02 3.25
C MET A 955 23.31 -13.38 1.86
N LEU A 956 22.31 -13.78 1.05
CA LEU A 956 22.12 -13.23 -0.30
C LEU A 956 20.65 -12.99 -0.61
N ASP A 957 20.35 -11.82 -1.17
CA ASP A 957 19.06 -11.50 -1.77
C ASP A 957 19.00 -11.90 -3.24
N ILE A 958 17.95 -12.61 -3.62
CA ILE A 958 17.64 -12.94 -5.01
C ILE A 958 16.19 -12.58 -5.29
N VAL A 959 15.93 -12.06 -6.50
CA VAL A 959 14.59 -11.72 -6.97
C VAL A 959 13.87 -12.97 -7.46
N GLY A 960 12.68 -13.22 -6.93
CA GLY A 960 11.81 -14.33 -7.34
C GLY A 960 11.59 -14.37 -8.85
N PHE A 961 11.56 -15.58 -9.42
CA PHE A 961 11.30 -15.83 -10.83
C PHE A 961 12.29 -15.24 -11.85
N ASP A 962 13.43 -14.70 -11.41
CA ASP A 962 14.54 -14.42 -12.32
C ASP A 962 15.01 -15.74 -12.99
N THR A 963 15.13 -15.77 -14.31
CA THR A 963 15.58 -16.98 -15.01
C THR A 963 17.03 -17.36 -14.70
N ALA A 964 17.78 -16.46 -14.06
CA ALA A 964 19.13 -16.70 -13.54
C ALA A 964 19.15 -17.30 -12.12
N VAL A 965 18.01 -17.45 -11.43
CA VAL A 965 17.93 -17.99 -10.05
C VAL A 965 18.78 -19.26 -9.85
N PRO A 966 18.69 -20.31 -10.70
CA PRO A 966 19.43 -21.54 -10.45
C PRO A 966 20.96 -21.32 -10.44
N GLU A 967 21.46 -20.48 -11.34
CA GLU A 967 22.89 -20.15 -11.42
C GLU A 967 23.33 -19.31 -10.23
N LEU A 968 22.52 -18.31 -9.84
CA LEU A 968 22.83 -17.46 -8.69
C LEU A 968 22.87 -18.27 -7.38
N ILE A 969 21.93 -19.20 -7.19
CA ILE A 969 21.95 -20.14 -6.05
C ILE A 969 23.25 -20.95 -6.10
N ARG A 970 23.56 -21.58 -7.23
CA ARG A 970 24.75 -22.42 -7.38
C ARG A 970 26.03 -21.63 -7.06
N SER A 971 26.24 -20.51 -7.74
CA SER A 971 27.45 -19.69 -7.58
C SER A 971 27.60 -19.19 -6.16
N PHE A 972 26.52 -18.72 -5.54
CA PHE A 972 26.58 -18.29 -4.15
C PHE A 972 26.90 -19.43 -3.19
N VAL A 973 26.25 -20.59 -3.37
CA VAL A 973 26.49 -21.76 -2.52
C VAL A 973 27.92 -22.27 -2.62
N LEU A 974 28.55 -22.15 -3.79
CA LEU A 974 29.93 -22.55 -4.07
C LEU A 974 30.99 -21.45 -3.84
N ASP A 975 30.62 -20.29 -3.29
CA ASP A 975 31.53 -19.16 -3.02
C ASP A 975 32.15 -18.54 -4.31
N GLU A 976 31.42 -18.59 -5.42
CA GLU A 976 31.82 -17.97 -6.69
C GLU A 976 31.40 -16.49 -6.80
N ILE A 977 30.46 -16.03 -5.96
CA ILE A 977 29.95 -14.65 -5.89
C ILE A 977 29.80 -14.15 -4.45
#